data_AF-A0A8T7LH11-F1
#
_entry.id   AF-A0A8T7LH11-F1
#
_cell.length_a   1.000
_cell.length_b   1.000
_cell.length_c   1.000
_cell.angle_alpha   90.00
_cell.angle_beta   90.00
_cell.angle_gamma   90.00
#
_symmetry.space_group_name_H-M   'P 1'
#
loop_
_entity.id
_entity.type
_entity.pdbx_description
1 polymer ?
#
loop_
_entity_poly.entity_id
_entity_poly.type
_entity_poly.pdbx_seq_one_letter_code
_entity_poly.pdbx_strand_id
1 'polypeptide(L)'
;MRLALIVALALLAGMFAYQAPASAAIPVGWLGDRLFVIASEGSGAADQLAFYGDELTPDALSGRSRWTRQGAQAHLAGLGGGALMLTVRARGWPVDALNGETRQPDVVVAADDTVIGQFMPTDGWDEYRLTIPADTRRGPDLTLTFRASHVFTSTQTYNDPRPKGIRIETIAVHAISDGPYLPAPAPIAWLVISGVVWFLMLALLVQRPDVAFIMATLLVSALAVALAAARIWTVALLPIVAVAGASPLLWFYRGAITRYPLRLARRYAYGAAPGYGLLAATFAWLGAGIARGAPPLPGLDRFWESFPDSLIYTLLAAGLLLLALIYGRNGLPRIAERIVSALGSPRGAALLLALLLAVWVGYLTSVVLAMPYVGHADYADNAVVARNLLAGRGWTVDYVTQFYRLYEGVTRPQETWPLLQPVWVALSFAVFGINNWAAKLPNLLFMILLALAVFRAGTHLWDRRVGLIAALVLITSHLYFKLAIYVTNDLAFTLFAFGALALLYAGETRRGAATSAAEDHPPAATRQTMPPENLRFPGWKLAGHLTSRHRQTTRRATWLLLLSGVLTGLMLLQKPGSGGLIALGMGLWLLASRVRPMPATLVELRRRIVPVATWGVIAFALLTPYLARNIITFGTPYYSTESKDAWVLEYTTWDQIYAVYTTEAGLSETGPPDRSWILRWGFDRTLLKLERQVRALRDYLIPSWNRLPAGIGEYWFGRTDKQRLLFEAGAWLALLGVAGAAATRRRLVSLLGAAFVPYTLFLIVYWHTSEERYWVVLMPWLALFAAAALWQIYDRIATLADGRWAPAGLLVAMALTVAMIRPSWPDIAEKVRDEPQLYSADLDMYAWLERNTEPGAVIMTRNPWQLNWHSNRPALMIPYTTDRETLLWLARHYRVRYLVLDTLQRPEPEVQRMLDALVADSALGFREVYRTPVYRADFRGVTKELVAVAYELRSEHGALRIER
;
A
#
# COMPACT_ATOMS: atom_id res chain seq x y z
N MET A 1 -43.44 3.97 25.60
CA MET A 1 -43.32 3.63 27.04
C MET A 1 -41.99 2.95 27.39
N ARG A 2 -41.68 1.74 26.91
CA ARG A 2 -40.43 1.01 27.27
C ARG A 2 -39.13 1.76 26.96
N LEU A 3 -39.04 2.44 25.82
CA LEU A 3 -37.89 3.29 25.51
C LEU A 3 -37.72 4.44 26.51
N ALA A 4 -38.82 5.08 26.92
CA ALA A 4 -38.79 6.13 27.94
C ALA A 4 -38.34 5.59 29.31
N LEU A 5 -38.74 4.36 29.65
CA LEU A 5 -38.25 3.68 30.86
C LEU A 5 -36.75 3.38 30.78
N ILE A 6 -36.21 2.96 29.64
CA ILE A 6 -34.76 2.79 29.46
C ILE A 6 -34.02 4.11 29.65
N VAL A 7 -34.54 5.21 29.09
CA VAL A 7 -33.95 6.55 29.26
C VAL A 7 -33.97 6.96 30.73
N ALA A 8 -35.11 6.82 31.41
CA ALA A 8 -35.24 7.16 32.83
C ALA A 8 -34.33 6.28 33.71
N LEU A 9 -34.25 4.98 33.44
CA LEU A 9 -33.37 4.05 34.14
C LEU A 9 -31.90 4.42 33.93
N ALA A 10 -31.48 4.70 32.69
CA ALA A 10 -30.10 5.08 32.39
C ALA A 10 -29.70 6.40 33.08
N LEU A 11 -30.60 7.38 33.15
CA LEU A 11 -30.39 8.61 33.90
C LEU A 11 -30.21 8.33 35.40
N LEU A 12 -31.15 7.59 36.02
CA LEU A 12 -31.10 7.26 37.45
C LEU A 12 -29.89 6.40 37.81
N ALA A 13 -29.66 5.33 37.07
CA ALA A 13 -28.52 4.43 37.27
C ALA A 13 -27.19 5.16 37.07
N GLY A 14 -27.09 6.06 36.10
CA GLY A 14 -25.93 6.94 35.91
C GLY A 14 -25.69 7.84 37.12
N MET A 15 -26.72 8.52 37.63
CA MET A 15 -26.60 9.38 38.82
C MET A 15 -26.20 8.58 40.07
N PHE A 16 -26.74 7.38 40.26
CA PHE A 16 -26.37 6.49 41.36
C PHE A 16 -24.96 5.93 41.23
N ALA A 17 -24.49 5.61 40.02
CA ALA A 17 -23.13 5.16 39.79
C ALA A 17 -22.07 6.19 40.25
N TYR A 18 -22.38 7.49 40.13
CA TYR A 18 -21.52 8.56 40.62
C TYR A 18 -21.49 8.68 42.15
N GLN A 19 -22.41 8.05 42.88
CA GLN A 19 -22.37 8.04 44.34
C GLN A 19 -21.34 7.04 44.89
N ALA A 20 -20.84 6.11 44.08
CA ALA A 20 -19.69 5.30 44.45
C ALA A 20 -18.42 6.17 44.54
N PRO A 21 -17.46 5.89 45.43
CA PRO A 21 -16.18 6.58 45.48
C PRO A 21 -15.46 6.53 44.13
N ALA A 22 -14.90 7.66 43.69
CA ALA A 22 -14.12 7.69 42.46
C ALA A 22 -12.88 6.80 42.61
N SER A 23 -12.72 5.81 41.74
CA SER A 23 -11.49 5.02 41.63
C SER A 23 -11.11 4.88 40.16
N ALA A 24 -9.84 5.10 39.88
CA ALA A 24 -9.27 5.02 38.55
C ALA A 24 -7.81 4.61 38.64
N ALA A 25 -7.40 3.68 37.79
CA ALA A 25 -6.01 3.29 37.61
C ALA A 25 -5.72 3.16 36.11
N ILE A 26 -4.61 3.77 35.68
CA ILE A 26 -4.11 3.71 34.31
C ILE A 26 -2.78 2.98 34.35
N PRO A 27 -2.69 1.76 33.79
CA PRO A 27 -1.42 1.13 33.48
C PRO A 27 -0.79 1.87 32.30
N VAL A 28 0.17 2.75 32.59
CA VAL A 28 0.89 3.57 31.61
C VAL A 28 1.83 2.67 30.81
N GLY A 29 1.75 2.76 29.47
CA GLY A 29 2.42 1.88 28.53
C GLY A 29 1.59 0.67 28.09
N TRP A 30 0.38 0.48 28.63
CA TRP A 30 -0.50 -0.63 28.26
C TRP A 30 -1.59 -0.22 27.25
N LEU A 31 -2.23 -1.23 26.61
CA LEU A 31 -3.25 -0.99 25.60
C LEU A 31 -4.43 -0.17 26.18
N GLY A 32 -4.69 0.99 25.56
CA GLY A 32 -5.79 1.88 25.92
C GLY A 32 -5.38 3.06 26.79
N ASP A 33 -4.14 3.11 27.30
CA ASP A 33 -3.65 4.24 28.09
C ASP A 33 -3.69 5.58 27.33
N ARG A 34 -3.52 5.52 26.01
CA ARG A 34 -3.69 6.60 25.01
C ARG A 34 -5.02 7.34 25.08
N LEU A 35 -6.05 6.78 25.74
CA LEU A 35 -7.32 7.45 26.02
C LEU A 35 -7.17 8.52 27.12
N PHE A 36 -6.12 8.42 27.93
CA PHE A 36 -5.87 9.26 29.09
C PHE A 36 -4.54 9.99 29.02
N VAL A 37 -3.50 9.43 28.38
CA VAL A 37 -2.20 10.08 28.25
C VAL A 37 -1.94 10.55 26.82
N ILE A 38 -1.31 11.72 26.68
CA ILE A 38 -0.82 12.21 25.39
C ILE A 38 0.57 11.63 25.18
N ALA A 39 0.77 10.86 24.11
CA ALA A 39 2.09 10.39 23.71
C ALA A 39 2.45 10.90 22.30
N SER A 40 3.71 11.22 22.08
CA SER A 40 4.21 11.71 20.80
C SER A 40 5.69 11.41 20.63
N GLU A 41 6.05 10.98 19.42
CA GLU A 41 7.45 10.86 18.97
C GLU A 41 7.98 12.19 18.39
N GLY A 42 7.15 13.22 18.26
CA GLY A 42 7.57 14.54 17.74
C GLY A 42 8.51 15.29 18.69
N SER A 43 9.43 16.08 18.17
CA SER A 43 10.39 16.84 18.99
C SER A 43 10.03 18.33 19.12
N GLY A 44 8.81 18.73 18.70
CA GLY A 44 8.39 20.12 18.65
C GLY A 44 7.93 20.67 20.00
N ALA A 45 7.78 22.00 20.08
CA ALA A 45 7.27 22.67 21.29
C ALA A 45 5.86 22.19 21.70
N ALA A 46 5.03 21.77 20.74
CA ALA A 46 3.71 21.21 20.98
C ALA A 46 3.75 19.87 21.73
N ASP A 47 4.87 19.14 21.68
CA ASP A 47 5.03 17.82 22.27
C ASP A 47 5.64 17.86 23.68
N GLN A 48 5.94 19.04 24.23
CA GLN A 48 6.66 19.20 25.50
C GLN A 48 5.96 18.55 26.71
N LEU A 49 4.63 18.43 26.67
CA LEU A 49 3.81 17.79 27.70
C LEU A 49 3.38 16.35 27.33
N ALA A 50 4.01 15.75 26.32
CA ALA A 50 3.71 14.38 25.90
C ALA A 50 4.67 13.35 26.54
N PHE A 51 4.14 12.15 26.76
CA PHE A 51 4.94 10.96 26.98
C PHE A 51 5.64 10.52 25.67
N TYR A 52 6.73 9.77 25.78
CA TYR A 52 7.25 8.98 24.68
C TYR A 52 6.39 7.73 24.41
N GLY A 53 6.65 7.05 23.29
CA GLY A 53 6.01 5.77 22.96
C GLY A 53 6.20 4.71 24.05
N ASP A 54 5.31 3.71 24.07
CA ASP A 54 5.37 2.63 25.03
C ASP A 54 6.58 1.71 24.80
N GLU A 55 7.23 1.32 25.90
CA GLU A 55 8.41 0.47 25.87
C GLU A 55 8.18 -0.81 26.67
N LEU A 56 8.81 -1.90 26.23
CA LEU A 56 8.87 -3.14 27.01
C LEU A 56 9.76 -2.91 28.24
N THR A 57 9.22 -3.24 29.40
CA THR A 57 9.86 -3.03 30.70
C THR A 57 9.58 -4.27 31.56
N PRO A 58 10.47 -5.28 31.54
CA PRO A 58 10.22 -6.56 32.19
C PRO A 58 9.91 -6.47 33.69
N ASP A 59 10.47 -5.46 34.35
CA ASP A 59 10.33 -5.16 35.78
C ASP A 59 9.09 -4.31 36.11
N ALA A 60 8.34 -3.86 35.10
CA ALA A 60 7.09 -3.13 35.32
C ALA A 60 5.91 -4.08 35.57
N LEU A 61 4.91 -3.64 36.34
CA LEU A 61 3.72 -4.46 36.68
C LEU A 61 2.94 -4.94 35.45
N SER A 62 2.87 -4.10 34.41
CA SER A 62 2.22 -4.43 33.14
C SER A 62 3.17 -5.05 32.10
N GLY A 63 4.46 -5.18 32.45
CA GLY A 63 5.54 -5.49 31.50
C GLY A 63 5.87 -4.32 30.55
N ARG A 64 5.25 -3.15 30.74
CA ARG A 64 5.43 -1.94 29.93
C ARG A 64 5.36 -0.67 30.77
N SER A 65 5.98 0.40 30.26
CA SER A 65 5.96 1.74 30.86
C SER A 65 6.23 2.81 29.81
N ARG A 66 6.08 4.09 30.17
CA ARG A 66 6.49 5.23 29.32
C ARG A 66 7.48 6.14 30.02
N TRP A 67 8.43 6.65 29.25
CA TRP A 67 9.21 7.82 29.66
C TRP A 67 8.40 9.09 29.45
N THR A 68 8.45 10.00 30.41
CA THR A 68 8.04 11.39 30.21
C THR A 68 9.15 12.14 29.48
N ARG A 69 8.79 13.25 28.84
CA ARG A 69 9.76 14.31 28.55
C ARG A 69 10.07 15.07 29.83
N GLN A 70 10.60 16.29 29.72
CA GLN A 70 10.65 17.19 30.86
C GLN A 70 9.25 17.47 31.42
N GLY A 71 8.23 17.52 30.55
CA GLY A 71 6.81 17.55 30.93
C GLY A 71 6.04 16.31 30.48
N ALA A 72 4.94 16.01 31.16
CA ALA A 72 3.96 15.02 30.73
C ALA A 72 2.56 15.35 31.27
N GLN A 73 1.52 14.98 30.52
CA GLN A 73 0.13 15.26 30.89
C GLN A 73 -0.78 14.04 30.76
N ALA A 74 -1.66 13.86 31.74
CA ALA A 74 -2.72 12.86 31.75
C ALA A 74 -4.09 13.51 31.99
N HIS A 75 -5.10 13.12 31.23
CA HIS A 75 -6.47 13.62 31.27
C HIS A 75 -7.43 12.51 31.68
N LEU A 76 -8.17 12.75 32.77
CA LEU A 76 -9.13 11.83 33.34
C LEU A 76 -10.52 12.44 33.20
N ALA A 77 -11.24 12.04 32.14
CA ALA A 77 -12.58 12.56 31.87
C ALA A 77 -13.65 11.89 32.75
N GLY A 78 -14.64 12.68 33.15
CA GLY A 78 -15.87 12.22 33.80
C GLY A 78 -15.65 11.63 35.20
N LEU A 79 -14.66 12.08 35.96
CA LEU A 79 -14.43 11.63 37.33
C LEU A 79 -15.54 12.09 38.30
N GLY A 80 -16.22 13.21 38.01
CA GLY A 80 -17.18 13.84 38.94
C GLY A 80 -16.47 14.71 39.98
N GLY A 81 -17.18 15.27 40.96
CA GLY A 81 -16.59 16.15 41.99
C GLY A 81 -15.86 15.42 43.13
N GLY A 82 -15.25 16.19 44.04
CA GLY A 82 -14.66 15.69 45.30
C GLY A 82 -13.12 15.65 45.33
N ALA A 83 -12.57 15.53 46.55
CA ALA A 83 -11.14 15.43 46.81
C ALA A 83 -10.61 14.01 46.51
N LEU A 84 -9.40 13.93 45.97
CA LEU A 84 -8.80 12.69 45.47
C LEU A 84 -7.39 12.50 46.02
N MET A 85 -6.98 11.25 46.21
CA MET A 85 -5.62 10.82 46.46
C MET A 85 -5.03 10.33 45.13
N LEU A 86 -4.00 11.01 44.65
CA LEU A 86 -3.20 10.60 43.50
C LEU A 86 -2.08 9.68 43.97
N THR A 87 -1.98 8.49 43.38
CA THR A 87 -0.85 7.57 43.52
C THR A 87 -0.18 7.42 42.16
N VAL A 88 1.13 7.69 42.10
CA VAL A 88 1.93 7.53 40.90
C VAL A 88 3.04 6.54 41.19
N ARG A 89 3.11 5.47 40.40
CA ARG A 89 4.23 4.54 40.44
C ARG A 89 5.23 4.89 39.35
N ALA A 90 6.38 5.41 39.78
CA ALA A 90 7.38 6.02 38.92
C ALA A 90 8.79 5.55 39.26
N ARG A 91 9.68 5.68 38.28
CA ARG A 91 11.10 5.37 38.36
C ARG A 91 11.90 6.52 37.74
N GLY A 92 13.01 6.87 38.38
CA GLY A 92 13.93 7.91 37.98
C GLY A 92 14.96 7.42 36.98
N TRP A 93 16.13 8.08 36.97
CA TRP A 93 17.21 7.79 36.03
C TRP A 93 17.99 6.55 36.47
N PRO A 94 18.47 5.73 35.50
CA PRO A 94 19.47 4.70 35.78
C PRO A 94 20.75 5.30 36.38
N VAL A 95 21.46 4.48 37.17
CA VAL A 95 22.72 4.89 37.84
C VAL A 95 23.81 5.28 36.81
N ASP A 96 23.76 4.74 35.59
CA ASP A 96 24.73 4.97 34.53
C ASP A 96 24.32 6.06 33.51
N ALA A 97 23.37 6.94 33.83
CA ALA A 97 22.92 8.02 32.94
C ALA A 97 24.04 9.04 32.62
N LEU A 98 24.16 9.43 31.34
CA LEU A 98 25.11 10.42 30.84
C LEU A 98 24.48 11.83 30.77
N ASN A 99 25.25 12.85 31.13
CA ASN A 99 24.91 14.29 31.04
C ASN A 99 23.73 14.80 31.90
N GLY A 100 23.26 14.04 32.88
CA GLY A 100 22.47 14.59 33.97
C GLY A 100 23.44 15.10 35.04
N GLU A 101 23.30 16.34 35.51
CA GLU A 101 23.84 16.69 36.84
C GLU A 101 23.42 15.57 37.80
N THR A 102 24.35 14.97 38.53
CA THR A 102 24.32 13.59 39.11
C THR A 102 23.23 13.30 40.16
N ARG A 103 22.08 13.97 40.11
CA ARG A 103 20.96 13.88 41.03
C ARG A 103 19.68 13.54 40.26
N GLN A 104 18.84 12.71 40.89
CA GLN A 104 17.49 12.41 40.40
C GLN A 104 16.66 13.70 40.26
N PRO A 105 15.77 13.81 39.26
CA PRO A 105 15.02 15.03 39.01
C PRO A 105 13.88 15.20 40.02
N ASP A 106 13.73 16.39 40.61
CA ASP A 106 12.50 16.75 41.33
C ASP A 106 11.32 16.85 40.34
N VAL A 107 10.20 16.23 40.69
CA VAL A 107 8.99 16.17 39.87
C VAL A 107 7.89 16.97 40.53
N VAL A 108 7.53 18.09 39.93
CA VAL A 108 6.38 18.91 40.35
C VAL A 108 5.12 18.36 39.69
N VAL A 109 4.07 18.17 40.48
CA VAL A 109 2.77 17.70 40.01
C VAL A 109 1.71 18.79 40.19
N ALA A 110 0.94 19.03 39.14
CA ALA A 110 -0.18 19.96 39.15
C ALA A 110 -1.49 19.29 38.72
N ALA A 111 -2.59 19.67 39.36
CA ALA A 111 -3.96 19.30 39.00
C ALA A 111 -4.69 20.56 38.51
N ASP A 112 -5.24 20.51 37.30
CA ASP A 112 -5.92 21.65 36.63
C ASP A 112 -5.11 22.97 36.72
N ASP A 113 -3.82 22.88 36.38
CA ASP A 113 -2.78 23.92 36.43
C ASP A 113 -2.37 24.42 37.84
N THR A 114 -2.91 23.85 38.91
CA THR A 114 -2.55 24.21 40.28
C THR A 114 -1.60 23.17 40.86
N VAL A 115 -0.43 23.59 41.36
CA VAL A 115 0.57 22.69 41.95
C VAL A 115 0.01 22.06 43.23
N ILE A 116 0.01 20.72 43.28
CA ILE A 116 -0.50 19.93 44.42
C ILE A 116 0.63 19.34 45.29
N GLY A 117 1.85 19.28 44.76
CA GLY A 117 3.03 18.82 45.49
C GLY A 117 4.19 18.44 44.57
N GLN A 118 5.23 17.88 45.15
CA GLN A 118 6.43 17.43 44.45
C GLN A 118 7.00 16.16 45.08
N PHE A 119 7.71 15.36 44.29
CA PHE A 119 8.45 14.18 44.77
C PHE A 119 9.76 14.00 43.99
N MET A 120 10.73 13.26 44.56
CA MET A 120 11.99 12.90 43.90
C MET A 120 12.03 11.38 43.69
N PRO A 121 12.13 10.87 42.45
CA PRO A 121 12.12 9.45 42.16
C PRO A 121 13.46 8.78 42.52
N THR A 122 13.47 7.47 42.76
CA THR A 122 14.70 6.66 42.88
C THR A 122 15.04 5.97 41.56
N ASP A 123 16.18 5.27 41.48
CA ASP A 123 16.52 4.44 40.31
C ASP A 123 15.70 3.13 40.24
N GLY A 124 14.82 2.87 41.21
CA GLY A 124 13.86 1.77 41.26
C GLY A 124 12.40 2.22 41.10
N TRP A 125 11.45 1.27 41.17
CA TRP A 125 10.02 1.55 41.08
C TRP A 125 9.40 1.81 42.46
N ASP A 126 8.99 3.06 42.70
CA ASP A 126 8.39 3.50 43.96
C ASP A 126 7.01 4.14 43.77
N GLU A 127 6.21 4.17 44.84
CA GLU A 127 4.90 4.81 44.87
C GLU A 127 4.95 6.18 45.55
N TYR A 128 4.44 7.20 44.87
CA TYR A 128 4.33 8.56 45.36
C TYR A 128 2.87 8.95 45.51
N ARG A 129 2.48 9.47 46.69
CA ARG A 129 1.09 9.81 47.03
C ARG A 129 0.93 11.31 47.27
N LEU A 130 -0.04 11.92 46.62
CA LEU A 130 -0.33 13.36 46.68
C LEU A 130 -1.84 13.59 46.84
N THR A 131 -2.22 14.49 47.73
CA THR A 131 -3.63 14.87 47.92
C THR A 131 -4.03 15.95 46.91
N ILE A 132 -5.17 15.77 46.25
CA ILE A 132 -5.82 16.74 45.37
C ILE A 132 -7.05 17.28 46.11
N PRO A 133 -6.99 18.50 46.66
CA PRO A 133 -8.14 19.14 47.29
C PRO A 133 -9.30 19.34 46.29
N ALA A 134 -10.54 19.31 46.80
CA ALA A 134 -11.73 19.50 45.95
C ALA A 134 -11.73 20.87 45.25
N ASP A 135 -11.28 21.92 45.93
CA ASP A 135 -11.27 23.31 45.43
C ASP A 135 -10.26 23.55 44.31
N THR A 136 -9.26 22.66 44.19
CA THR A 136 -8.25 22.71 43.12
C THR A 136 -8.83 22.26 41.77
N ARG A 137 -9.94 21.52 41.77
CA ARG A 137 -10.53 20.96 40.54
C ARG A 137 -11.47 21.96 39.88
N ARG A 138 -11.26 22.23 38.60
CA ARG A 138 -12.05 23.22 37.84
C ARG A 138 -13.36 22.65 37.29
N GLY A 139 -13.53 21.33 37.32
CA GLY A 139 -14.70 20.67 36.76
C GLY A 139 -14.76 19.16 37.04
N PRO A 140 -15.66 18.44 36.35
CA PRO A 140 -15.84 16.99 36.54
C PRO A 140 -14.69 16.16 35.94
N ASP A 141 -13.87 16.75 35.09
CA ASP A 141 -12.66 16.16 34.54
C ASP A 141 -11.46 16.51 35.43
N LEU A 142 -10.31 15.86 35.20
CA LEU A 142 -9.06 16.18 35.89
C LEU A 142 -7.91 16.11 34.92
N THR A 143 -7.10 17.16 34.88
CA THR A 143 -5.85 17.19 34.13
C THR A 143 -4.67 17.18 35.09
N LEU A 144 -3.86 16.14 35.01
CA LEU A 144 -2.61 15.98 35.76
C LEU A 144 -1.42 16.37 34.90
N THR A 145 -0.57 17.24 35.41
CA THR A 145 0.67 17.66 34.74
C THR A 145 1.87 17.31 35.61
N PHE A 146 2.84 16.60 35.04
CA PHE A 146 4.11 16.24 35.64
C PHE A 146 5.21 17.09 35.00
N ARG A 147 6.07 17.71 35.82
CA ARG A 147 7.23 18.48 35.34
C ARG A 147 8.47 18.05 36.11
N ALA A 148 9.38 17.38 35.42
CA ALA A 148 10.70 17.05 35.92
C ALA A 148 11.60 18.29 35.82
N SER A 149 12.40 18.57 36.86
CA SER A 149 13.34 19.69 36.86
C SER A 149 14.41 19.53 35.79
N HIS A 150 14.84 18.30 35.52
CA HIS A 150 15.91 17.97 34.58
C HIS A 150 15.53 16.77 33.71
N VAL A 151 16.35 16.50 32.70
CA VAL A 151 16.25 15.34 31.80
C VAL A 151 17.62 14.71 31.59
N PHE A 152 17.67 13.41 31.30
CA PHE A 152 18.87 12.72 30.81
C PHE A 152 18.67 12.22 29.38
N THR A 153 19.74 11.83 28.69
CA THR A 153 19.65 11.28 27.32
C THR A 153 20.13 9.83 27.28
N SER A 154 21.42 9.63 27.09
CA SER A 154 22.03 8.31 26.98
C SER A 154 22.44 7.75 28.34
N THR A 155 22.74 6.46 28.39
CA THR A 155 23.48 5.86 29.50
C THR A 155 24.86 5.39 29.01
N GLN A 156 25.75 4.99 29.91
CA GLN A 156 27.06 4.43 29.53
C GLN A 156 26.90 3.19 28.64
N THR A 157 25.81 2.44 28.84
CA THR A 157 25.56 1.16 28.18
C THR A 157 24.65 1.27 26.95
N TYR A 158 23.78 2.29 26.87
CA TYR A 158 22.81 2.44 25.79
C TYR A 158 22.72 3.88 25.27
N ASN A 159 22.90 4.05 23.96
CA ASN A 159 22.79 5.34 23.31
C ASN A 159 21.33 5.63 22.92
N ASP A 160 20.72 6.61 23.59
CA ASP A 160 19.40 7.13 23.31
C ASP A 160 19.42 8.66 23.43
N PRO A 161 19.40 9.40 22.31
CA PRO A 161 19.54 10.85 22.35
C PRO A 161 18.28 11.58 22.86
N ARG A 162 17.17 10.87 23.14
CA ARG A 162 15.92 11.49 23.58
C ARG A 162 16.06 12.05 25.01
N PRO A 163 15.71 13.32 25.27
CA PRO A 163 15.68 13.89 26.62
C PRO A 163 14.51 13.29 27.42
N LYS A 164 14.82 12.52 28.47
CA LYS A 164 13.87 11.76 29.31
C LYS A 164 13.81 12.34 30.72
N GLY A 165 12.60 12.59 31.20
CA GLY A 165 12.34 13.06 32.58
C GLY A 165 12.29 11.89 33.56
N ILE A 166 11.12 11.30 33.74
CA ILE A 166 10.91 10.14 34.62
C ILE A 166 10.17 9.03 33.87
N ARG A 167 10.24 7.80 34.37
CA ARG A 167 9.45 6.68 33.86
C ARG A 167 8.23 6.48 34.73
N ILE A 168 7.06 6.29 34.11
CA ILE A 168 5.80 6.04 34.82
C ILE A 168 5.20 4.73 34.29
N GLU A 169 4.78 3.87 35.20
CA GLU A 169 4.03 2.64 34.87
C GLU A 169 2.58 2.67 35.32
N THR A 170 2.23 3.45 36.36
CA THR A 170 0.84 3.54 36.81
C THR A 170 0.52 4.93 37.33
N ILE A 171 -0.64 5.46 36.93
CA ILE A 171 -1.26 6.66 37.50
C ILE A 171 -2.63 6.24 38.05
N ALA A 172 -2.86 6.42 39.34
CA ALA A 172 -4.12 6.05 39.98
C ALA A 172 -4.67 7.20 40.83
N VAL A 173 -6.00 7.36 40.84
CA VAL A 173 -6.70 8.31 41.71
C VAL A 173 -7.82 7.62 42.47
N HIS A 174 -7.97 7.94 43.75
CA HIS A 174 -8.98 7.38 44.65
C HIS A 174 -9.64 8.49 45.45
N ALA A 175 -10.95 8.46 45.67
CA ALA A 175 -11.63 9.45 46.49
C ALA A 175 -11.19 9.37 47.96
N ILE A 176 -11.05 10.53 48.61
CA ILE A 176 -10.65 10.64 50.02
C ILE A 176 -11.86 10.76 50.96
N SER A 177 -12.94 11.40 50.49
CA SER A 177 -14.16 11.62 51.27
C SER A 177 -15.28 10.71 50.79
N ASP A 178 -16.10 10.17 51.68
CA ASP A 178 -17.37 9.53 51.33
C ASP A 178 -18.43 10.60 50.98
N GLY A 179 -19.33 10.29 50.02
CA GLY A 179 -20.18 11.23 49.29
C GLY A 179 -21.16 12.13 50.09
N PRO A 180 -22.01 12.93 49.40
CA PRO A 180 -22.44 12.79 48.01
C PRO A 180 -21.53 13.44 46.97
N TYR A 181 -21.39 12.81 45.79
CA TYR A 181 -20.59 13.34 44.69
C TYR A 181 -21.48 13.94 43.58
N LEU A 182 -21.04 15.07 43.02
CA LEU A 182 -21.67 15.67 41.85
C LEU A 182 -21.35 14.84 40.59
N PRO A 183 -22.38 14.38 39.85
CA PRO A 183 -22.18 13.56 38.66
C PRO A 183 -21.66 14.39 37.47
N ALA A 184 -20.87 13.74 36.61
CA ALA A 184 -20.50 14.33 35.32
C ALA A 184 -21.63 14.12 34.29
N PRO A 185 -22.09 15.16 33.57
CA PRO A 185 -23.25 15.06 32.68
C PRO A 185 -22.96 14.26 31.40
N ALA A 186 -21.75 14.37 30.84
CA ALA A 186 -21.42 13.73 29.56
C ALA A 186 -21.46 12.19 29.60
N PRO A 187 -20.90 11.50 30.62
CA PRO A 187 -21.00 10.04 30.74
C PRO A 187 -22.45 9.55 30.92
N ILE A 188 -23.27 10.28 31.67
CA ILE A 188 -24.70 9.96 31.83
C ILE A 188 -25.41 10.08 30.48
N ALA A 189 -25.14 11.13 29.70
CA ALA A 189 -25.71 11.28 28.37
C ALA A 189 -25.32 10.11 27.45
N TRP A 190 -24.05 9.68 27.47
CA TRP A 190 -23.60 8.53 26.68
C TRP A 190 -24.18 7.18 27.15
N LEU A 191 -24.42 7.02 28.45
CA LEU A 191 -25.12 5.85 28.99
C LEU A 191 -26.57 5.80 28.47
N VAL A 192 -27.26 6.94 28.44
CA VAL A 192 -28.61 7.06 27.86
C VAL A 192 -28.59 6.74 26.37
N ILE A 193 -27.68 7.34 25.60
CA ILE A 193 -27.52 7.06 24.16
C ILE A 193 -27.28 5.57 23.93
N SER A 194 -26.40 4.95 24.71
CA SER A 194 -26.10 3.52 24.64
C SER A 194 -27.34 2.68 24.91
N GLY A 195 -28.09 2.99 25.98
CA GLY A 195 -29.34 2.30 26.31
C GLY A 195 -30.38 2.38 25.19
N VAL A 196 -30.56 3.57 24.60
CA VAL A 196 -31.47 3.79 23.46
C VAL A 196 -31.04 2.98 22.24
N VAL A 197 -29.77 3.11 21.83
CA VAL A 197 -29.24 2.46 20.63
C VAL A 197 -29.32 0.94 20.75
N TRP A 198 -28.89 0.39 21.89
CA TRP A 198 -28.92 -1.06 22.11
C TRP A 198 -30.35 -1.60 22.27
N PHE A 199 -31.27 -0.86 22.91
CA PHE A 199 -32.67 -1.25 22.93
C PHE A 199 -33.26 -1.34 21.52
N LEU A 200 -33.02 -0.34 20.67
CA LEU A 200 -33.49 -0.35 19.29
C LEU A 200 -32.88 -1.52 18.50
N MET A 201 -31.58 -1.78 18.69
CA MET A 201 -30.89 -2.90 18.03
C MET A 201 -31.45 -4.24 18.45
N LEU A 202 -31.60 -4.47 19.76
CA LEU A 202 -32.13 -5.72 20.32
C LEU A 202 -33.60 -5.93 19.98
N ALA A 203 -34.40 -4.87 19.94
CA ALA A 203 -35.80 -4.95 19.53
C ALA A 203 -35.93 -5.45 18.08
N LEU A 204 -35.03 -5.04 17.20
CA LEU A 204 -34.98 -5.52 15.81
C LEU A 204 -34.46 -6.95 15.69
N LEU A 205 -33.46 -7.32 16.50
CA LEU A 205 -32.84 -8.65 16.44
C LEU A 205 -33.75 -9.74 17.01
N VAL A 206 -34.33 -9.49 18.19
CA VAL A 206 -35.10 -10.50 18.95
C VAL A 206 -36.57 -10.52 18.55
N GLN A 207 -37.10 -9.43 17.97
CA GLN A 207 -38.52 -9.25 17.59
C GLN A 207 -39.51 -9.44 18.76
N ARG A 208 -39.00 -9.47 20.00
CA ARG A 208 -39.80 -9.51 21.23
C ARG A 208 -39.43 -8.29 22.07
N PRO A 209 -40.27 -7.24 22.08
CA PRO A 209 -39.92 -5.97 22.73
C PRO A 209 -39.75 -6.10 24.25
N ASP A 210 -40.31 -7.13 24.88
CA ASP A 210 -40.12 -7.43 26.31
C ASP A 210 -38.72 -7.95 26.60
N VAL A 211 -38.25 -8.92 25.80
CA VAL A 211 -36.90 -9.48 25.93
C VAL A 211 -35.85 -8.41 25.60
N ALA A 212 -36.07 -7.61 24.55
CA ALA A 212 -35.20 -6.49 24.21
C ALA A 212 -35.11 -5.45 25.33
N PHE A 213 -36.24 -5.15 25.99
CA PHE A 213 -36.27 -4.26 27.14
C PHE A 213 -35.46 -4.81 28.31
N ILE A 214 -35.64 -6.10 28.66
CA ILE A 214 -34.89 -6.75 29.75
C ILE A 214 -33.39 -6.74 29.43
N MET A 215 -32.98 -7.14 28.23
CA MET A 215 -31.58 -7.17 27.82
C MET A 215 -30.93 -5.78 27.79
N ALA A 216 -31.64 -4.76 27.28
CA ALA A 216 -31.16 -3.38 27.29
C ALA A 216 -31.06 -2.82 28.71
N THR A 217 -32.00 -3.18 29.59
CA THR A 217 -31.97 -2.85 31.02
C THR A 217 -30.74 -3.48 31.69
N LEU A 218 -30.49 -4.77 31.47
CA LEU A 218 -29.30 -5.45 31.99
C LEU A 218 -28.01 -4.82 31.49
N LEU A 219 -27.95 -4.41 30.21
CA LEU A 219 -26.80 -3.69 29.66
C LEU A 219 -26.60 -2.34 30.33
N VAL A 220 -27.66 -1.52 30.47
CA VAL A 220 -27.60 -0.22 31.14
C VAL A 220 -27.15 -0.38 32.59
N SER A 221 -27.71 -1.36 33.31
CA SER A 221 -27.30 -1.65 34.69
C SER A 221 -25.84 -2.11 34.76
N ALA A 222 -25.39 -2.98 33.86
CA ALA A 222 -23.99 -3.42 33.81
C ALA A 222 -23.04 -2.25 33.50
N LEU A 223 -23.39 -1.38 32.56
CA LEU A 223 -22.61 -0.17 32.23
C LEU A 223 -22.61 0.83 33.39
N ALA A 224 -23.71 0.97 34.14
CA ALA A 224 -23.76 1.80 35.34
C ALA A 224 -22.90 1.23 36.47
N VAL A 225 -22.92 -0.09 36.68
CA VAL A 225 -22.02 -0.78 37.63
C VAL A 225 -20.55 -0.61 37.20
N ALA A 226 -20.25 -0.74 35.91
CA ALA A 226 -18.91 -0.48 35.39
C ALA A 226 -18.50 1.00 35.59
N LEU A 227 -19.43 1.94 35.43
CA LEU A 227 -19.20 3.36 35.68
C LEU A 227 -18.91 3.65 37.17
N ALA A 228 -19.50 2.86 38.08
CA ALA A 228 -19.21 2.91 39.50
C ALA A 228 -17.85 2.28 39.85
N ALA A 229 -17.51 1.13 39.25
CA ALA A 229 -16.31 0.35 39.61
C ALA A 229 -15.03 0.74 38.85
N ALA A 230 -15.15 1.13 37.58
CA ALA A 230 -14.04 1.45 36.67
C ALA A 230 -14.38 2.71 35.86
N ARG A 231 -14.57 3.83 36.57
CA ARG A 231 -15.21 5.05 36.07
C ARG A 231 -14.60 5.57 34.77
N ILE A 232 -13.32 5.93 34.79
CA ILE A 232 -12.65 6.57 33.64
C ILE A 232 -12.63 5.68 32.38
N TRP A 233 -12.48 4.36 32.57
CA TRP A 233 -12.50 3.39 31.49
C TRP A 233 -13.89 3.28 30.88
N THR A 234 -14.91 3.23 31.72
CA THR A 234 -16.29 3.21 31.26
C THR A 234 -16.65 4.50 30.52
N VAL A 235 -16.25 5.66 31.04
CA VAL A 235 -16.42 6.96 30.37
C VAL A 235 -15.83 6.94 28.96
N ALA A 236 -14.59 6.46 28.81
CA ALA A 236 -13.92 6.40 27.52
C ALA A 236 -14.56 5.37 26.56
N LEU A 237 -15.10 4.26 27.08
CA LEU A 237 -15.70 3.18 26.29
C LEU A 237 -17.17 3.43 25.92
N LEU A 238 -17.93 4.23 26.68
CA LEU A 238 -19.36 4.46 26.44
C LEU A 238 -19.69 4.95 25.01
N PRO A 239 -18.97 5.91 24.42
CA PRO A 239 -19.18 6.29 23.01
C PRO A 239 -18.92 5.12 22.05
N ILE A 240 -17.93 4.28 22.34
CA ILE A 240 -17.60 3.10 21.54
C ILE A 240 -18.72 2.06 21.63
N VAL A 241 -19.27 1.83 22.82
CA VAL A 241 -20.42 0.93 23.04
C VAL A 241 -21.65 1.43 22.28
N ALA A 242 -21.92 2.73 22.27
CA ALA A 242 -22.99 3.31 21.47
C ALA A 242 -22.77 3.08 19.96
N VAL A 243 -21.57 3.33 19.45
CA VAL A 243 -21.22 3.07 18.03
C VAL A 243 -21.31 1.58 17.69
N ALA A 244 -20.87 0.70 18.59
CA ALA A 244 -20.95 -0.74 18.44
C ALA A 244 -22.40 -1.23 18.36
N GLY A 245 -23.32 -0.66 19.14
CA GLY A 245 -24.75 -0.93 19.03
C GLY A 245 -25.40 -0.35 17.76
N ALA A 246 -24.91 0.81 17.30
CA ALA A 246 -25.39 1.45 16.08
C ALA A 246 -24.95 0.71 14.81
N SER A 247 -23.81 0.01 14.85
CA SER A 247 -23.25 -0.67 13.68
C SER A 247 -24.16 -1.81 13.13
N PRO A 248 -24.69 -2.73 13.97
CA PRO A 248 -25.70 -3.70 13.55
C PRO A 248 -27.02 -3.05 13.10
N LEU A 249 -27.42 -1.91 13.67
CA LEU A 249 -28.58 -1.15 13.19
C LEU A 249 -28.37 -0.69 11.75
N LEU A 250 -27.23 -0.07 11.46
CA LEU A 250 -26.83 0.32 10.11
C LEU A 250 -26.76 -0.90 9.18
N TRP A 251 -26.26 -2.03 9.67
CA TRP A 251 -26.26 -3.29 8.92
C TRP A 251 -27.68 -3.81 8.67
N PHE A 252 -28.58 -3.81 9.65
CA PHE A 252 -29.96 -4.29 9.47
C PHE A 252 -30.71 -3.41 8.46
N TYR A 253 -30.57 -2.09 8.60
CA TYR A 253 -31.09 -1.11 7.66
C TYR A 253 -30.25 -0.94 6.39
N ARG A 254 -29.19 -1.74 6.20
CA ARG A 254 -28.33 -1.65 5.00
C ARG A 254 -29.16 -1.77 3.74
N GLY A 255 -30.22 -2.58 3.73
CA GLY A 255 -31.14 -2.70 2.60
C GLY A 255 -31.78 -1.35 2.26
N ALA A 256 -32.33 -0.65 3.24
CA ALA A 256 -32.96 0.66 3.06
C ALA A 256 -31.93 1.75 2.72
N ILE A 257 -30.78 1.76 3.40
CA ILE A 257 -29.71 2.74 3.21
C ILE A 257 -29.04 2.56 1.84
N THR A 258 -28.79 1.32 1.41
CA THR A 258 -28.13 1.03 0.13
C THR A 258 -29.10 1.00 -1.05
N ARG A 259 -30.42 0.92 -0.84
CA ARG A 259 -31.41 0.85 -1.93
C ARG A 259 -31.31 2.03 -2.87
N TYR A 260 -31.22 3.25 -2.36
CA TYR A 260 -31.18 4.46 -3.19
C TYR A 260 -29.83 4.64 -3.90
N PRO A 261 -28.66 4.52 -3.22
CA PRO A 261 -27.36 4.51 -3.89
C PRO A 261 -27.22 3.40 -4.94
N LEU A 262 -27.66 2.16 -4.65
CA LEU A 262 -27.60 1.05 -5.60
C LEU A 262 -28.56 1.24 -6.78
N ARG A 263 -29.73 1.83 -6.55
CA ARG A 263 -30.64 2.21 -7.65
C ARG A 263 -30.01 3.28 -8.52
N LEU A 264 -29.38 4.29 -7.92
CA LEU A 264 -28.65 5.33 -8.65
C LEU A 264 -27.47 4.74 -9.43
N ALA A 265 -26.68 3.86 -8.82
CA ALA A 265 -25.57 3.18 -9.47
C ALA A 265 -26.02 2.24 -10.60
N ARG A 266 -27.13 1.50 -10.41
CA ARG A 266 -27.75 0.70 -11.49
C ARG A 266 -28.26 1.59 -12.61
N ARG A 267 -28.93 2.68 -12.29
CA ARG A 267 -29.41 3.67 -13.25
C ARG A 267 -28.26 4.26 -14.05
N TYR A 268 -27.18 4.66 -13.38
CA TYR A 268 -25.94 5.08 -14.04
C TYR A 268 -25.37 3.99 -14.94
N ALA A 269 -25.22 2.76 -14.43
CA ALA A 269 -24.65 1.63 -15.19
C ALA A 269 -25.49 1.18 -16.40
N TYR A 270 -26.80 1.38 -16.36
CA TYR A 270 -27.73 1.11 -17.47
C TYR A 270 -28.00 2.37 -18.34
N GLY A 271 -27.29 3.47 -18.11
CA GLY A 271 -27.47 4.70 -18.91
C GLY A 271 -28.83 5.39 -18.70
N ALA A 272 -29.48 5.19 -17.55
CA ALA A 272 -30.80 5.71 -17.21
C ALA A 272 -30.73 6.75 -16.06
N ALA A 273 -30.19 7.94 -16.35
CA ALA A 273 -30.18 9.19 -15.54
C ALA A 273 -29.55 9.14 -14.13
N PRO A 274 -28.63 10.09 -13.88
CA PRO A 274 -28.90 11.28 -13.07
C PRO A 274 -29.37 12.45 -13.96
N GLY A 275 -30.25 13.31 -13.43
CA GLY A 275 -31.00 14.32 -14.21
C GLY A 275 -30.16 15.43 -14.84
N TYR A 276 -30.80 16.30 -15.63
CA TYR A 276 -30.20 17.46 -16.32
C TYR A 276 -29.32 18.35 -15.41
N GLY A 277 -29.60 18.41 -14.11
CA GLY A 277 -28.77 19.14 -13.13
C GLY A 277 -27.36 18.58 -12.96
N LEU A 278 -27.17 17.25 -13.04
CA LEU A 278 -25.82 16.65 -12.92
C LEU A 278 -25.00 16.85 -14.20
N LEU A 279 -25.67 16.87 -15.36
CA LEU A 279 -25.08 17.24 -16.63
C LEU A 279 -24.69 18.72 -16.66
N ALA A 280 -25.56 19.61 -16.20
CA ALA A 280 -25.24 21.04 -16.07
C ALA A 280 -24.05 21.28 -15.13
N ALA A 281 -23.99 20.58 -13.99
CA ALA A 281 -22.84 20.63 -13.08
C ALA A 281 -21.55 20.07 -13.73
N THR A 282 -21.66 19.01 -14.54
CA THR A 282 -20.52 18.43 -15.28
C THR A 282 -20.03 19.38 -16.37
N PHE A 283 -20.94 19.99 -17.15
CA PHE A 283 -20.61 21.01 -18.15
C PHE A 283 -20.05 22.29 -17.51
N ALA A 284 -20.57 22.73 -16.36
CA ALA A 284 -20.04 23.86 -15.62
C ALA A 284 -18.66 23.56 -15.03
N TRP A 285 -18.44 22.34 -14.53
CA TRP A 285 -17.12 21.89 -14.05
C TRP A 285 -16.10 21.76 -15.18
N LEU A 286 -16.49 21.20 -16.33
CA LEU A 286 -15.67 21.15 -17.54
C LEU A 286 -15.36 22.55 -18.08
N GLY A 287 -16.36 23.43 -18.13
CA GLY A 287 -16.18 24.83 -18.52
C GLY A 287 -15.19 25.57 -17.60
N ALA A 288 -15.32 25.38 -16.29
CA ALA A 288 -14.37 25.93 -15.32
C ALA A 288 -12.98 25.29 -15.43
N GLY A 289 -12.89 23.99 -15.75
CA GLY A 289 -11.63 23.28 -15.97
C GLY A 289 -10.90 23.76 -17.24
N ILE A 290 -11.64 23.94 -18.34
CA ILE A 290 -11.12 24.51 -19.59
C ILE A 290 -10.68 25.95 -19.36
N ALA A 291 -11.47 26.77 -18.68
CA ALA A 291 -11.13 28.17 -18.38
C ALA A 291 -9.87 28.32 -17.51
N ARG A 292 -9.58 27.33 -16.65
CA ARG A 292 -8.36 27.30 -15.81
C ARG A 292 -7.13 26.75 -16.53
N GLY A 293 -7.32 25.93 -17.56
CA GLY A 293 -6.23 25.34 -18.35
C GLY A 293 -5.98 26.04 -19.68
N ALA A 294 -6.85 26.96 -20.09
CA ALA A 294 -6.67 27.76 -21.29
C ALA A 294 -5.59 28.83 -21.04
N PRO A 295 -4.61 29.00 -21.95
CA PRO A 295 -3.74 30.16 -21.90
C PRO A 295 -4.61 31.42 -21.96
N PRO A 296 -4.21 32.53 -21.29
CA PRO A 296 -4.91 33.79 -21.45
C PRO A 296 -5.02 34.12 -22.94
N LEU A 297 -6.21 34.53 -23.39
CA LEU A 297 -6.40 34.97 -24.77
C LEU A 297 -5.32 36.01 -25.10
N PRO A 298 -4.53 35.81 -26.17
CA PRO A 298 -3.50 36.77 -26.53
C PRO A 298 -4.15 38.14 -26.74
N GLY A 299 -3.51 39.19 -26.22
CA GLY A 299 -3.91 40.57 -26.51
C GLY A 299 -3.85 40.84 -28.02
N LEU A 300 -4.63 41.82 -28.49
CA LEU A 300 -4.69 42.26 -29.89
C LEU A 300 -3.30 42.50 -30.50
N ASP A 301 -2.33 42.87 -29.68
CA ASP A 301 -0.95 43.18 -30.07
C ASP A 301 -0.20 41.92 -30.57
N ARG A 302 -0.37 40.77 -29.90
CA ARG A 302 0.24 39.48 -30.30
C ARG A 302 -0.41 38.85 -31.54
N PHE A 303 -1.65 39.22 -31.85
CA PHE A 303 -2.36 38.77 -33.05
C PHE A 303 -1.70 39.30 -34.33
N TRP A 304 -1.20 40.53 -34.28
CA TRP A 304 -0.47 41.15 -35.39
C TRP A 304 0.97 40.65 -35.52
N GLU A 305 1.64 40.32 -34.41
CA GLU A 305 2.98 39.73 -34.41
C GLU A 305 3.04 38.30 -35.01
N SER A 306 1.92 37.58 -35.01
CA SER A 306 1.80 36.19 -35.48
C SER A 306 1.06 36.04 -36.81
N PHE A 307 0.88 37.14 -37.55
CA PHE A 307 0.30 37.12 -38.89
C PHE A 307 1.36 36.60 -39.90
N PRO A 308 1.09 35.55 -40.69
CA PRO A 308 -0.21 35.08 -41.18
C PRO A 308 -0.83 33.85 -40.45
N ASP A 309 -0.20 33.29 -39.43
CA ASP A 309 -0.71 32.10 -38.72
C ASP A 309 -2.06 32.37 -38.04
N SER A 310 -2.24 33.58 -37.51
CA SER A 310 -3.50 34.03 -36.89
C SER A 310 -4.66 34.09 -37.90
N LEU A 311 -4.41 34.38 -39.18
CA LEU A 311 -5.40 34.34 -40.26
C LEU A 311 -5.82 32.89 -40.56
N ILE A 312 -4.84 31.97 -40.59
CA ILE A 312 -5.09 30.52 -40.79
C ILE A 312 -5.97 29.97 -39.66
N TYR A 313 -5.64 30.27 -38.40
CA TYR A 313 -6.47 29.86 -37.25
C TYR A 313 -7.88 30.47 -37.29
N THR A 314 -8.00 31.74 -37.72
CA THR A 314 -9.30 32.41 -37.83
C THR A 314 -10.15 31.82 -38.95
N LEU A 315 -9.55 31.49 -40.10
CA LEU A 315 -10.22 30.82 -41.21
C LEU A 315 -10.59 29.36 -40.87
N LEU A 316 -9.74 28.65 -40.12
CA LEU A 316 -10.05 27.32 -39.58
C LEU A 316 -11.20 27.37 -38.56
N ALA A 317 -11.19 28.35 -37.65
CA ALA A 317 -12.25 28.56 -36.67
C ALA A 317 -13.57 28.95 -37.34
N ALA A 318 -13.53 29.87 -38.31
CA ALA A 318 -14.70 30.25 -39.11
C ALA A 318 -15.21 29.07 -39.95
N GLY A 319 -14.31 28.27 -40.55
CA GLY A 319 -14.64 27.04 -41.27
C GLY A 319 -15.27 25.97 -40.38
N LEU A 320 -14.76 25.77 -39.16
CA LEU A 320 -15.32 24.89 -38.14
C LEU A 320 -16.68 25.38 -37.64
N LEU A 321 -16.86 26.70 -37.48
CA LEU A 321 -18.12 27.33 -37.10
C LEU A 321 -19.16 27.17 -38.23
N LEU A 322 -18.75 27.34 -39.49
CA LEU A 322 -19.58 27.12 -40.67
C LEU A 322 -19.97 25.64 -40.80
N LEU A 323 -19.03 24.71 -40.58
CA LEU A 323 -19.30 23.27 -40.50
C LEU A 323 -20.26 22.94 -39.36
N ALA A 324 -20.11 23.58 -38.20
CA ALA A 324 -21.01 23.40 -37.06
C ALA A 324 -22.41 23.99 -37.31
N LEU A 325 -22.54 25.06 -38.10
CA LEU A 325 -23.82 25.64 -38.48
C LEU A 325 -24.51 24.84 -39.60
N ILE A 326 -23.75 24.38 -40.61
CA ILE A 326 -24.27 23.66 -41.79
C ILE A 326 -24.58 22.20 -41.46
N TYR A 327 -23.68 21.50 -40.75
CA TYR A 327 -23.85 20.11 -40.36
C TYR A 327 -24.38 19.94 -38.92
N GLY A 328 -24.55 21.00 -38.13
CA GLY A 328 -24.89 20.90 -36.69
C GLY A 328 -26.22 20.23 -36.36
N ARG A 329 -27.19 20.27 -37.28
CA ARG A 329 -28.51 19.68 -37.00
C ARG A 329 -28.52 18.16 -37.07
N ASN A 330 -27.77 17.55 -38.01
CA ASN A 330 -27.77 16.11 -38.26
C ASN A 330 -26.38 15.52 -38.64
N GLY A 331 -25.46 16.33 -39.16
CA GLY A 331 -24.16 15.88 -39.66
C GLY A 331 -23.09 15.69 -38.60
N LEU A 332 -22.95 16.63 -37.66
CA LEU A 332 -22.00 16.49 -36.54
C LEU A 332 -22.33 15.25 -35.68
N PRO A 333 -23.60 15.00 -35.29
CA PRO A 333 -23.98 13.73 -34.64
C PRO A 333 -23.57 12.50 -35.43
N ARG A 334 -23.85 12.46 -36.75
CA ARG A 334 -23.47 11.34 -37.63
C ARG A 334 -21.95 11.13 -37.70
N ILE A 335 -21.15 12.21 -37.69
CA ILE A 335 -19.68 12.11 -37.68
C ILE A 335 -19.22 11.53 -36.35
N ALA A 336 -19.73 12.03 -35.21
CA ALA A 336 -19.40 11.50 -33.89
C ALA A 336 -19.77 10.01 -33.78
N GLU A 337 -20.95 9.62 -34.24
CA GLU A 337 -21.40 8.23 -34.30
C GLU A 337 -20.52 7.38 -35.23
N ARG A 338 -20.09 7.88 -36.39
CA ARG A 338 -19.15 7.19 -37.30
C ARG A 338 -17.80 6.97 -36.64
N ILE A 339 -17.25 7.97 -35.94
CA ILE A 339 -16.00 7.83 -35.21
C ILE A 339 -16.14 6.77 -34.12
N VAL A 340 -17.17 6.88 -33.27
CA VAL A 340 -17.35 5.95 -32.15
C VAL A 340 -17.69 4.54 -32.63
N SER A 341 -18.46 4.40 -33.71
CA SER A 341 -18.72 3.09 -34.33
C SER A 341 -17.47 2.49 -34.96
N ALA A 342 -16.61 3.30 -35.59
CA ALA A 342 -15.31 2.84 -36.08
C ALA A 342 -14.42 2.35 -34.93
N LEU A 343 -14.34 3.11 -33.82
CA LEU A 343 -13.64 2.72 -32.59
C LEU A 343 -14.22 1.45 -31.94
N GLY A 344 -15.53 1.25 -32.05
CA GLY A 344 -16.22 0.05 -31.56
C GLY A 344 -16.16 -1.15 -32.51
N SER A 345 -15.78 -0.93 -33.77
CA SER A 345 -15.73 -1.97 -34.79
C SER A 345 -14.54 -2.92 -34.58
N PRO A 346 -14.64 -4.21 -34.97
CA PRO A 346 -13.53 -5.15 -34.84
C PRO A 346 -12.26 -4.70 -35.56
N ARG A 347 -12.41 -4.18 -36.79
CA ARG A 347 -11.28 -3.74 -37.62
C ARG A 347 -10.72 -2.41 -37.13
N GLY A 348 -11.57 -1.42 -36.89
CA GLY A 348 -11.12 -0.09 -36.44
C GLY A 348 -10.44 -0.12 -35.07
N ALA A 349 -11.00 -0.86 -34.10
CA ALA A 349 -10.37 -1.01 -32.80
C ALA A 349 -9.01 -1.72 -32.87
N ALA A 350 -8.91 -2.78 -33.70
CA ALA A 350 -7.66 -3.52 -33.87
C ALA A 350 -6.58 -2.68 -34.58
N LEU A 351 -6.94 -1.96 -35.64
CA LEU A 351 -6.04 -1.05 -36.35
C LEU A 351 -5.54 0.06 -35.44
N LEU A 352 -6.44 0.68 -34.67
CA LEU A 352 -6.05 1.76 -33.76
C LEU A 352 -5.19 1.24 -32.60
N LEU A 353 -5.52 0.08 -32.02
CA LEU A 353 -4.66 -0.54 -31.02
C LEU A 353 -3.28 -0.86 -31.59
N ALA A 354 -3.21 -1.42 -32.79
CA ALA A 354 -1.95 -1.72 -33.46
C ALA A 354 -1.13 -0.45 -33.71
N LEU A 355 -1.76 0.64 -34.14
CA LEU A 355 -1.11 1.94 -34.33
C LEU A 355 -0.59 2.51 -33.00
N LEU A 356 -1.43 2.52 -31.96
CA LEU A 356 -1.04 2.99 -30.63
C LEU A 356 0.13 2.19 -30.06
N LEU A 357 0.07 0.86 -30.18
CA LEU A 357 1.17 -0.01 -29.77
C LEU A 357 2.42 0.23 -30.61
N ALA A 358 2.31 0.35 -31.94
CA ALA A 358 3.47 0.60 -32.80
C ALA A 358 4.18 1.91 -32.45
N VAL A 359 3.43 3.00 -32.26
CA VAL A 359 3.98 4.30 -31.86
C VAL A 359 4.63 4.22 -30.49
N TRP A 360 3.92 3.68 -29.50
CA TRP A 360 4.39 3.67 -28.12
C TRP A 360 5.54 2.69 -27.89
N VAL A 361 5.46 1.49 -28.46
CA VAL A 361 6.54 0.49 -28.42
C VAL A 361 7.75 1.00 -29.19
N GLY A 362 7.56 1.65 -30.34
CA GLY A 362 8.66 2.29 -31.07
C GLY A 362 9.39 3.33 -30.23
N TYR A 363 8.64 4.22 -29.58
CA TYR A 363 9.20 5.20 -28.63
C TYR A 363 9.93 4.50 -27.46
N LEU A 364 9.30 3.56 -26.77
CA LEU A 364 9.91 2.84 -25.66
C LEU A 364 11.14 2.04 -26.07
N THR A 365 11.13 1.43 -27.26
CA THR A 365 12.29 0.71 -27.78
C THR A 365 13.44 1.68 -27.99
N SER A 366 13.20 2.85 -28.58
CA SER A 366 14.25 3.88 -28.75
C SER A 366 14.85 4.30 -27.40
N VAL A 367 14.00 4.46 -26.38
CA VAL A 367 14.41 4.82 -25.03
C VAL A 367 15.20 3.69 -24.34
N VAL A 368 14.73 2.44 -24.45
CA VAL A 368 15.40 1.26 -23.90
C VAL A 368 16.79 1.05 -24.54
N LEU A 369 16.89 1.26 -25.85
CA LEU A 369 18.16 1.17 -26.59
C LEU A 369 19.14 2.28 -26.21
N ALA A 370 18.65 3.49 -25.95
CA ALA A 370 19.48 4.64 -25.59
C ALA A 370 19.95 4.65 -24.13
N MET A 371 19.26 3.96 -23.21
CA MET A 371 19.60 4.01 -21.79
C MET A 371 20.89 3.23 -21.44
N PRO A 372 21.88 3.88 -20.82
CA PRO A 372 23.20 3.29 -20.60
C PRO A 372 23.32 2.45 -19.32
N TYR A 373 22.23 2.23 -18.58
CA TYR A 373 22.21 1.49 -17.30
C TYR A 373 21.02 0.54 -17.22
N VAL A 374 21.11 -0.49 -16.37
CA VAL A 374 19.98 -1.41 -16.07
C VAL A 374 19.14 -1.00 -14.86
N GLY A 375 19.70 -0.17 -13.97
CA GLY A 375 19.08 0.33 -12.74
C GLY A 375 19.80 -0.17 -11.48
N HIS A 376 19.42 0.36 -10.31
CA HIS A 376 19.98 0.02 -9.01
C HIS A 376 19.21 -1.12 -8.31
N ALA A 377 19.84 -1.79 -7.34
CA ALA A 377 19.26 -2.85 -6.51
C ALA A 377 18.64 -4.02 -7.30
N ASP A 378 17.33 -4.26 -7.16
CA ASP A 378 16.60 -5.37 -7.78
C ASP A 378 16.74 -5.38 -9.31
N TYR A 379 16.86 -4.20 -9.93
CA TYR A 379 17.04 -4.09 -11.38
C TYR A 379 18.37 -4.68 -11.86
N ALA A 380 19.49 -4.24 -11.28
CA ALA A 380 20.81 -4.79 -11.63
C ALA A 380 20.94 -6.25 -11.23
N ASP A 381 20.40 -6.64 -10.08
CA ASP A 381 20.47 -8.02 -9.62
C ASP A 381 19.82 -8.99 -10.60
N ASN A 382 18.61 -8.66 -11.10
CA ASN A 382 17.94 -9.51 -12.08
C ASN A 382 18.82 -9.74 -13.33
N ALA A 383 19.56 -8.71 -13.77
CA ALA A 383 20.47 -8.81 -14.90
C ALA A 383 21.74 -9.61 -14.56
N VAL A 384 22.34 -9.41 -13.39
CA VAL A 384 23.52 -10.15 -12.92
C VAL A 384 23.22 -11.64 -12.76
N VAL A 385 22.11 -11.97 -12.11
CA VAL A 385 21.68 -13.36 -11.93
C VAL A 385 21.43 -14.00 -13.30
N ALA A 386 20.79 -13.29 -14.24
CA ALA A 386 20.57 -13.80 -15.59
C ALA A 386 21.86 -14.06 -16.35
N ARG A 387 22.86 -13.17 -16.24
CA ARG A 387 24.21 -13.36 -16.80
C ARG A 387 24.86 -14.64 -16.24
N ASN A 388 24.77 -14.83 -14.92
CA ASN A 388 25.37 -15.97 -14.24
C ASN A 388 24.65 -17.30 -14.58
N LEU A 389 23.33 -17.29 -14.75
CA LEU A 389 22.59 -18.45 -15.26
C LEU A 389 23.02 -18.84 -16.65
N LEU A 390 23.12 -17.87 -17.57
CA LEU A 390 23.54 -18.11 -18.94
C LEU A 390 24.98 -18.65 -19.00
N ALA A 391 25.84 -18.21 -18.08
CA ALA A 391 27.20 -18.72 -17.91
C ALA A 391 27.29 -20.09 -17.22
N GLY A 392 26.17 -20.73 -16.87
CA GLY A 392 26.16 -22.06 -16.23
C GLY A 392 26.50 -22.06 -14.74
N ARG A 393 26.57 -20.89 -14.10
CA ARG A 393 26.91 -20.75 -12.67
C ARG A 393 25.73 -20.92 -11.71
N GLY A 394 24.51 -20.96 -12.25
CA GLY A 394 23.28 -21.08 -11.46
C GLY A 394 22.82 -19.75 -10.84
N TRP A 395 21.96 -19.85 -9.82
CA TRP A 395 21.35 -18.72 -9.11
C TRP A 395 22.32 -18.06 -8.12
N THR A 396 23.39 -17.47 -8.64
CA THR A 396 24.47 -16.86 -7.82
C THR A 396 24.67 -15.38 -8.15
N VAL A 397 25.15 -14.62 -7.17
CA VAL A 397 25.62 -13.23 -7.31
C VAL A 397 27.06 -13.13 -6.81
N ASP A 398 27.78 -12.11 -7.28
CA ASP A 398 29.19 -11.85 -6.93
C ASP A 398 29.35 -10.62 -6.04
N TYR A 399 28.38 -10.41 -5.17
CA TYR A 399 28.40 -9.32 -4.21
C TYR A 399 27.66 -9.62 -2.92
N VAL A 400 28.10 -8.96 -1.85
CA VAL A 400 27.41 -8.96 -0.55
C VAL A 400 26.80 -7.58 -0.31
N THR A 401 25.49 -7.55 -0.11
CA THR A 401 24.72 -6.32 0.05
C THR A 401 24.14 -6.14 1.44
N GLN A 402 24.10 -7.21 2.22
CA GLN A 402 23.58 -7.26 3.57
C GLN A 402 24.44 -8.21 4.39
N PHE A 403 24.54 -7.95 5.68
CA PHE A 403 25.43 -8.66 6.60
C PHE A 403 24.66 -9.56 7.57
N TYR A 404 23.51 -10.11 7.15
CA TYR A 404 22.64 -10.95 8.00
C TYR A 404 23.24 -12.32 8.31
N ARG A 405 24.29 -12.69 7.57
CA ARG A 405 25.16 -13.84 7.75
C ARG A 405 26.49 -13.54 7.07
N LEU A 406 27.57 -14.18 7.49
CA LEU A 406 28.84 -14.11 6.77
C LEU A 406 28.91 -15.21 5.70
N TYR A 407 29.62 -14.87 4.64
CA TYR A 407 29.97 -15.78 3.56
C TYR A 407 31.49 -15.91 3.50
N GLU A 408 31.98 -17.07 3.04
CA GLU A 408 33.43 -17.29 2.85
C GLU A 408 34.05 -16.34 1.82
N GLY A 409 33.24 -15.83 0.89
CA GLY A 409 33.62 -14.82 -0.08
C GLY A 409 32.41 -14.05 -0.59
N VAL A 410 32.61 -13.21 -1.59
CA VAL A 410 31.55 -12.37 -2.15
C VAL A 410 30.61 -13.09 -3.11
N THR A 411 31.03 -14.23 -3.65
CA THR A 411 30.17 -15.09 -4.47
C THR A 411 29.28 -15.94 -3.57
N ARG A 412 27.96 -15.81 -3.73
CA ARG A 412 26.96 -16.49 -2.92
C ARG A 412 25.69 -16.82 -3.71
N PRO A 413 24.84 -17.75 -3.22
CA PRO A 413 23.52 -17.95 -3.79
C PRO A 413 22.67 -16.68 -3.69
N GLN A 414 21.84 -16.44 -4.71
CA GLN A 414 20.91 -15.32 -4.67
C GLN A 414 19.79 -15.58 -3.68
N GLU A 415 19.60 -14.69 -2.71
CA GLU A 415 18.72 -14.91 -1.56
C GLU A 415 17.72 -13.79 -1.33
N THR A 416 17.70 -12.72 -2.15
CA THR A 416 16.81 -11.59 -1.92
C THR A 416 15.57 -11.64 -2.80
N TRP A 417 15.74 -11.70 -4.13
CA TRP A 417 14.63 -11.50 -5.08
C TRP A 417 14.14 -12.78 -5.78
N PRO A 418 12.90 -12.78 -6.32
CA PRO A 418 12.31 -13.94 -7.00
C PRO A 418 13.06 -14.35 -8.28
N LEU A 419 13.02 -15.66 -8.58
CA LEU A 419 13.91 -16.26 -9.58
C LEU A 419 13.37 -16.25 -11.02
N LEU A 420 12.10 -15.91 -11.25
CA LEU A 420 11.55 -16.02 -12.61
C LEU A 420 11.97 -14.87 -13.54
N GLN A 421 12.15 -13.65 -13.02
CA GLN A 421 12.59 -12.52 -13.83
C GLN A 421 13.95 -12.75 -14.51
N PRO A 422 14.99 -13.23 -13.81
CA PRO A 422 16.26 -13.53 -14.45
C PRO A 422 16.18 -14.63 -15.52
N VAL A 423 15.22 -15.57 -15.45
CA VAL A 423 15.03 -16.56 -16.54
C VAL A 423 14.66 -15.86 -17.85
N TRP A 424 13.71 -14.93 -17.80
CA TRP A 424 13.29 -14.19 -18.98
C TRP A 424 14.43 -13.34 -19.55
N VAL A 425 15.22 -12.75 -18.66
CA VAL A 425 16.40 -11.96 -19.05
C VAL A 425 17.49 -12.86 -19.65
N ALA A 426 17.74 -14.04 -19.10
CA ALA A 426 18.72 -14.99 -19.62
C ALA A 426 18.34 -15.48 -21.04
N LEU A 427 17.05 -15.71 -21.30
CA LEU A 427 16.56 -16.00 -22.66
C LEU A 427 16.81 -14.83 -23.62
N SER A 428 16.62 -13.59 -23.17
CA SER A 428 16.93 -12.40 -23.96
C SER A 428 18.43 -12.30 -24.25
N PHE A 429 19.29 -12.53 -23.26
CA PHE A 429 20.74 -12.54 -23.44
C PHE A 429 21.22 -13.66 -24.36
N ALA A 430 20.60 -14.83 -24.34
CA ALA A 430 20.95 -15.92 -25.23
C ALA A 430 20.72 -15.57 -26.72
N VAL A 431 19.76 -14.68 -27.01
CA VAL A 431 19.42 -14.25 -28.38
C VAL A 431 20.18 -13.00 -28.79
N PHE A 432 20.32 -12.01 -27.89
CA PHE A 432 20.79 -10.67 -28.22
C PHE A 432 22.14 -10.29 -27.59
N GLY A 433 22.75 -11.21 -26.83
CA GLY A 433 23.96 -10.96 -26.06
C GLY A 433 23.68 -10.24 -24.72
N ILE A 434 24.70 -10.23 -23.86
CA ILE A 434 24.64 -9.60 -22.53
C ILE A 434 24.88 -8.10 -22.70
N ASN A 435 23.82 -7.30 -22.57
CA ASN A 435 23.89 -5.84 -22.63
C ASN A 435 22.68 -5.20 -21.93
N ASN A 436 22.72 -3.88 -21.73
CA ASN A 436 21.72 -3.15 -20.95
C ASN A 436 20.29 -3.22 -21.52
N TRP A 437 20.15 -3.11 -22.84
CA TRP A 437 18.84 -3.05 -23.48
C TRP A 437 18.21 -4.44 -23.59
N ALA A 438 19.01 -5.48 -23.85
CA ALA A 438 18.56 -6.87 -23.87
C ALA A 438 18.03 -7.28 -22.50
N ALA A 439 18.58 -6.73 -21.40
CA ALA A 439 18.09 -6.99 -20.05
C ALA A 439 16.65 -6.49 -19.83
N LYS A 440 16.25 -5.42 -20.53
CA LYS A 440 14.95 -4.76 -20.38
C LYS A 440 13.89 -5.29 -21.36
N LEU A 441 14.31 -5.93 -22.44
CA LEU A 441 13.43 -6.42 -23.50
C LEU A 441 12.29 -7.32 -23.01
N PRO A 442 12.48 -8.23 -22.02
CA PRO A 442 11.36 -8.99 -21.46
C PRO A 442 10.22 -8.11 -20.94
N ASN A 443 10.53 -7.00 -20.28
CA ASN A 443 9.53 -6.10 -19.74
C ASN A 443 8.79 -5.34 -20.84
N LEU A 444 9.49 -4.93 -21.90
CA LEU A 444 8.84 -4.39 -23.09
C LEU A 444 7.83 -5.38 -23.68
N LEU A 445 8.20 -6.66 -23.79
CA LEU A 445 7.29 -7.72 -24.26
C LEU A 445 6.09 -7.91 -23.30
N PHE A 446 6.31 -7.94 -21.99
CA PHE A 446 5.23 -8.08 -21.01
C PHE A 446 4.26 -6.91 -21.04
N MET A 447 4.74 -5.68 -21.30
CA MET A 447 3.85 -4.53 -21.48
C MET A 447 2.92 -4.71 -22.69
N ILE A 448 3.46 -5.19 -23.82
CA ILE A 448 2.67 -5.47 -25.03
C ILE A 448 1.63 -6.54 -24.75
N LEU A 449 2.05 -7.67 -24.17
CA LEU A 449 1.17 -8.79 -23.84
C LEU A 449 0.07 -8.36 -22.86
N LEU A 450 0.41 -7.53 -21.87
CA LEU A 450 -0.56 -7.01 -20.92
C LEU A 450 -1.54 -6.04 -21.58
N ALA A 451 -1.09 -5.13 -22.45
CA ALA A 451 -1.97 -4.23 -23.18
C ALA A 451 -2.96 -5.01 -24.06
N LEU A 452 -2.50 -6.05 -24.74
CA LEU A 452 -3.35 -6.97 -25.52
C LEU A 452 -4.33 -7.74 -24.62
N ALA A 453 -3.88 -8.22 -23.46
CA ALA A 453 -4.73 -8.91 -22.49
C ALA A 453 -5.82 -7.98 -21.94
N VAL A 454 -5.47 -6.73 -21.60
CA VAL A 454 -6.40 -5.71 -21.12
C VAL A 454 -7.41 -5.33 -22.21
N PHE A 455 -6.95 -5.11 -23.44
CA PHE A 455 -7.85 -4.85 -24.57
C PHE A 455 -8.85 -5.99 -24.77
N ARG A 456 -8.37 -7.24 -24.76
CA ARG A 456 -9.20 -8.42 -24.95
C ARG A 456 -10.18 -8.61 -23.79
N ALA A 457 -9.72 -8.44 -22.55
CA ALA A 457 -10.57 -8.52 -21.36
C ALA A 457 -11.63 -7.42 -21.37
N GLY A 458 -11.26 -6.17 -21.67
CA GLY A 458 -12.19 -5.05 -21.80
C GLY A 458 -13.24 -5.28 -22.89
N THR A 459 -12.82 -5.80 -24.05
CA THR A 459 -13.71 -6.18 -25.15
C THR A 459 -14.73 -7.24 -24.74
N HIS A 460 -14.30 -8.26 -23.98
CA HIS A 460 -15.18 -9.34 -23.54
C HIS A 460 -16.06 -8.97 -22.36
N LEU A 461 -15.53 -8.14 -21.46
CA LEU A 461 -16.27 -7.67 -20.31
C LEU A 461 -17.30 -6.66 -20.81
N TRP A 462 -16.88 -5.50 -21.30
CA TRP A 462 -17.76 -4.43 -21.76
C TRP A 462 -17.84 -4.40 -23.29
N ASP A 463 -16.97 -3.63 -23.93
CA ASP A 463 -16.89 -3.49 -25.37
C ASP A 463 -15.47 -3.11 -25.83
N ARG A 464 -15.26 -3.02 -27.14
CA ARG A 464 -13.94 -2.72 -27.73
C ARG A 464 -13.44 -1.32 -27.39
N ARG A 465 -14.34 -0.35 -27.21
CA ARG A 465 -13.99 1.03 -26.89
C ARG A 465 -13.41 1.12 -25.48
N VAL A 466 -14.01 0.37 -24.53
CA VAL A 466 -13.49 0.22 -23.17
C VAL A 466 -12.12 -0.44 -23.18
N GLY A 467 -11.97 -1.55 -23.92
CA GLY A 467 -10.68 -2.24 -24.03
C GLY A 467 -9.57 -1.35 -24.60
N LEU A 468 -9.89 -0.56 -25.62
CA LEU A 468 -8.93 0.34 -26.28
C LEU A 468 -8.45 1.46 -25.35
N ILE A 469 -9.39 2.16 -24.70
CA ILE A 469 -9.03 3.25 -23.77
C ILE A 469 -8.28 2.72 -22.55
N ALA A 470 -8.69 1.57 -22.00
CA ALA A 470 -7.97 0.96 -20.88
C ALA A 470 -6.53 0.59 -21.25
N ALA A 471 -6.29 0.03 -22.44
CA ALA A 471 -4.95 -0.26 -22.93
C ALA A 471 -4.13 1.02 -23.14
N LEU A 472 -4.72 2.08 -23.72
CA LEU A 472 -4.06 3.37 -23.90
C LEU A 472 -3.63 3.99 -22.56
N VAL A 473 -4.54 4.05 -21.59
CA VAL A 473 -4.27 4.57 -20.24
C VAL A 473 -3.12 3.81 -19.59
N LEU A 474 -3.12 2.48 -19.72
CA LEU A 474 -2.08 1.63 -19.16
C LEU A 474 -0.70 1.91 -19.77
N ILE A 475 -0.59 1.87 -21.11
CA ILE A 475 0.73 1.99 -21.77
C ILE A 475 1.32 3.40 -21.59
N THR A 476 0.49 4.44 -21.55
CA THR A 476 0.94 5.84 -21.37
C THR A 476 1.13 6.25 -19.91
N SER A 477 0.93 5.33 -18.95
CA SER A 477 1.16 5.61 -17.54
C SER A 477 2.65 5.73 -17.23
N HIS A 478 3.04 6.76 -16.47
CA HIS A 478 4.43 6.91 -16.02
C HIS A 478 4.91 5.71 -15.18
N LEU A 479 4.03 5.05 -14.42
CA LEU A 479 4.38 3.85 -13.65
C LEU A 479 4.77 2.71 -14.58
N TYR A 480 3.93 2.42 -15.58
CA TYR A 480 4.20 1.34 -16.53
C TYR A 480 5.36 1.65 -17.46
N PHE A 481 5.55 2.94 -17.78
CA PHE A 481 6.76 3.40 -18.44
C PHE A 481 8.01 3.04 -17.60
N LYS A 482 8.06 3.38 -16.31
CA LYS A 482 9.15 2.98 -15.40
C LYS A 482 9.35 1.46 -15.40
N LEU A 483 8.28 0.68 -15.25
CA LEU A 483 8.39 -0.79 -15.22
C LEU A 483 8.92 -1.39 -16.53
N ALA A 484 8.68 -0.74 -17.67
CA ALA A 484 9.16 -1.21 -18.98
C ALA A 484 10.66 -0.92 -19.18
N ILE A 485 11.17 0.19 -18.65
CA ILE A 485 12.56 0.63 -18.83
C ILE A 485 13.54 0.08 -17.79
N TYR A 486 13.03 -0.46 -16.67
CA TYR A 486 13.79 -1.10 -15.61
C TYR A 486 13.62 -2.62 -15.63
N VAL A 487 14.64 -3.35 -15.18
CA VAL A 487 14.61 -4.83 -15.10
C VAL A 487 13.91 -5.28 -13.82
N THR A 488 12.60 -5.03 -13.73
CA THR A 488 11.75 -5.39 -12.59
C THR A 488 10.90 -6.63 -12.84
N ASN A 489 10.55 -7.34 -11.77
CA ASN A 489 9.61 -8.45 -11.79
C ASN A 489 8.12 -8.01 -11.80
N ASP A 490 7.82 -6.74 -11.53
CA ASP A 490 6.44 -6.25 -11.30
C ASP A 490 5.52 -6.34 -12.52
N LEU A 491 6.07 -6.18 -13.73
CA LEU A 491 5.27 -6.12 -14.96
C LEU A 491 4.79 -7.52 -15.38
N ALA A 492 5.68 -8.51 -15.38
CA ALA A 492 5.32 -9.92 -15.54
C ALA A 492 4.35 -10.37 -14.44
N PHE A 493 4.59 -9.96 -13.19
CA PHE A 493 3.69 -10.26 -12.08
C PHE A 493 2.28 -9.74 -12.35
N THR A 494 2.18 -8.50 -12.84
CA THR A 494 0.90 -7.89 -13.18
C THR A 494 0.21 -8.60 -14.35
N LEU A 495 0.95 -8.96 -15.40
CA LEU A 495 0.44 -9.75 -16.53
C LEU A 495 -0.16 -11.08 -16.07
N PHE A 496 0.60 -11.86 -15.28
CA PHE A 496 0.16 -13.16 -14.82
C PHE A 496 -0.99 -13.08 -13.83
N ALA A 497 -0.96 -12.12 -12.89
CA ALA A 497 -2.07 -11.88 -11.96
C ALA A 497 -3.35 -11.47 -12.69
N PHE A 498 -3.26 -10.49 -13.59
CA PHE A 498 -4.39 -10.02 -14.40
C PHE A 498 -4.97 -11.15 -15.25
N GLY A 499 -4.11 -11.87 -15.98
CA GLY A 499 -4.51 -13.01 -16.80
C GLY A 499 -5.15 -14.13 -15.98
N ALA A 500 -4.57 -14.50 -14.84
CA ALA A 500 -5.09 -15.55 -13.98
C ALA A 500 -6.51 -15.21 -13.48
N LEU A 501 -6.72 -13.98 -13.00
CA LEU A 501 -8.02 -13.48 -12.56
C LEU A 501 -9.05 -13.40 -13.71
N ALA A 502 -8.64 -12.86 -14.86
CA ALA A 502 -9.52 -12.72 -16.02
C ALA A 502 -9.97 -14.08 -16.57
N LEU A 503 -9.07 -15.05 -16.65
CA LEU A 503 -9.37 -16.41 -17.12
C LEU A 503 -10.20 -17.19 -16.10
N LEU A 504 -9.93 -17.04 -14.79
CA LEU A 504 -10.73 -17.64 -13.73
C LEU A 504 -12.19 -17.14 -13.81
N TYR A 505 -12.36 -15.82 -13.90
CA TYR A 505 -13.67 -15.21 -14.04
C TYR A 505 -14.40 -15.67 -15.30
N ALA A 506 -13.71 -15.71 -16.45
CA ALA A 506 -14.27 -16.15 -17.71
C ALA A 506 -14.67 -17.64 -17.69
N GLY A 507 -13.86 -18.48 -17.04
CA GLY A 507 -14.13 -19.91 -16.85
C GLY A 507 -15.40 -20.15 -16.03
N GLU A 508 -15.50 -19.53 -14.85
CA GLU A 508 -16.66 -19.69 -13.98
C GLU A 508 -17.94 -19.08 -14.57
N THR A 509 -17.84 -17.97 -15.29
CA THR A 509 -19.00 -17.35 -15.96
C THR A 509 -19.56 -18.24 -17.06
N ARG A 510 -18.68 -18.82 -17.92
CA ARG A 510 -19.10 -19.74 -18.99
C ARG A 510 -19.69 -21.03 -18.44
N ARG A 511 -19.13 -21.55 -17.36
CA ARG A 511 -19.70 -22.71 -16.67
C ARG A 511 -21.08 -22.42 -16.13
N GLY A 512 -21.27 -21.29 -15.44
CA GLY A 512 -22.58 -20.88 -14.92
C GLY A 512 -23.65 -20.80 -16.01
N ALA A 513 -23.29 -20.24 -17.17
CA ALA A 513 -24.19 -20.20 -18.33
C ALA A 513 -24.52 -21.61 -18.87
N ALA A 514 -23.53 -22.52 -18.91
CA ALA A 514 -23.75 -23.89 -19.36
C ALA A 514 -24.65 -24.69 -18.40
N THR A 515 -24.54 -24.48 -17.09
CA THR A 515 -25.38 -25.14 -16.08
C THR A 515 -26.82 -24.63 -16.12
N SER A 516 -27.04 -23.32 -16.19
CA SER A 516 -28.40 -22.76 -16.30
C SER A 516 -29.11 -23.23 -17.58
N ALA A 517 -28.40 -23.27 -18.71
CA ALA A 517 -28.96 -23.80 -19.96
C ALA A 517 -29.30 -25.31 -19.92
N ALA A 518 -28.69 -26.07 -19.01
CA ALA A 518 -29.00 -27.50 -18.82
C ALA A 518 -30.19 -27.71 -17.87
N GLU A 519 -30.42 -26.79 -16.93
CA GLU A 519 -31.59 -26.81 -16.03
C GLU A 519 -32.88 -26.40 -16.77
N ASP A 520 -32.79 -25.47 -17.72
CA ASP A 520 -33.95 -25.03 -18.53
C ASP A 520 -34.44 -26.10 -19.53
N HIS A 521 -33.60 -27.10 -19.86
CA HIS A 521 -33.91 -28.17 -20.81
C HIS A 521 -33.52 -29.55 -20.21
N PRO A 522 -34.35 -30.13 -19.33
CA PRO A 522 -34.09 -31.48 -18.81
C PRO A 522 -34.11 -32.50 -19.96
N PRO A 523 -33.25 -33.55 -19.93
CA PRO A 523 -33.41 -34.67 -20.85
C PRO A 523 -34.81 -35.26 -20.61
N ALA A 524 -35.60 -35.39 -21.68
CA ALA A 524 -36.95 -35.94 -21.64
C ALA A 524 -36.93 -37.35 -21.03
N ALA A 525 -37.13 -37.42 -19.72
CA ALA A 525 -37.39 -38.64 -18.98
C ALA A 525 -38.90 -38.87 -18.97
N THR A 526 -39.47 -39.09 -20.15
CA THR A 526 -40.80 -39.69 -20.26
C THR A 526 -40.58 -41.15 -20.64
N ARG A 527 -40.51 -42.03 -19.64
CA ARG A 527 -40.89 -43.43 -19.80
C ARG A 527 -42.41 -43.42 -20.07
N GLN A 528 -42.78 -43.19 -21.32
CA GLN A 528 -44.07 -43.63 -21.83
C GLN A 528 -43.79 -44.73 -22.84
N THR A 529 -44.27 -45.92 -22.49
CA THR A 529 -44.43 -47.10 -23.32
C THR A 529 -44.86 -46.71 -24.74
N MET A 530 -43.99 -46.91 -25.74
CA MET A 530 -44.40 -46.88 -27.14
C MET A 530 -44.94 -48.26 -27.54
N PRO A 531 -46.03 -48.35 -28.32
CA PRO A 531 -46.28 -49.51 -29.17
C PRO A 531 -45.33 -49.47 -30.39
N PRO A 532 -45.10 -50.61 -31.07
CA PRO A 532 -44.20 -50.65 -32.20
C PRO A 532 -44.87 -50.01 -33.42
N GLU A 533 -44.08 -49.26 -34.17
CA GLU A 533 -44.09 -49.11 -35.64
C GLU A 533 -44.00 -47.67 -36.16
N ASN A 534 -42.97 -47.49 -37.00
CA ASN A 534 -42.96 -46.74 -38.23
C ASN A 534 -43.35 -45.25 -38.19
N LEU A 535 -42.39 -44.38 -37.88
CA LEU A 535 -42.23 -43.08 -38.54
C LEU A 535 -40.80 -42.53 -38.36
N ARG A 536 -40.02 -42.57 -39.44
CA ARG A 536 -38.74 -41.85 -39.53
C ARG A 536 -39.00 -40.35 -39.64
N PHE A 537 -38.84 -39.61 -38.53
CA PHE A 537 -38.73 -38.14 -38.56
C PHE A 537 -37.29 -37.66 -38.27
N PRO A 538 -36.82 -36.58 -38.91
CA PRO A 538 -35.48 -36.04 -38.75
C PRO A 538 -35.36 -35.18 -37.48
N GLY A 539 -35.51 -35.77 -36.30
CA GLY A 539 -35.39 -35.08 -34.99
C GLY A 539 -34.05 -35.25 -34.27
N TRP A 540 -33.22 -36.21 -34.68
CA TRP A 540 -32.02 -36.63 -33.93
C TRP A 540 -30.79 -35.73 -34.14
N LYS A 541 -30.80 -34.83 -35.13
CA LYS A 541 -29.70 -33.88 -35.35
C LYS A 541 -29.68 -32.75 -34.31
N LEU A 542 -30.83 -32.27 -33.82
CA LEU A 542 -30.90 -31.12 -32.91
C LEU A 542 -30.38 -31.46 -31.49
N ALA A 543 -30.72 -32.64 -30.96
CA ALA A 543 -30.23 -33.12 -29.67
C ALA A 543 -28.71 -33.36 -29.67
N GLY A 544 -28.15 -33.89 -30.78
CA GLY A 544 -26.71 -34.01 -30.99
C GLY A 544 -25.98 -32.65 -31.08
N HIS A 545 -26.63 -31.63 -31.65
CA HIS A 545 -26.07 -30.28 -31.73
C HIS A 545 -26.11 -29.54 -30.38
N LEU A 546 -27.15 -29.72 -29.57
CA LEU A 546 -27.24 -29.12 -28.23
C LEU A 546 -26.27 -29.77 -27.24
N THR A 547 -26.18 -31.11 -27.24
CA THR A 547 -25.24 -31.85 -26.39
C THR A 547 -23.78 -31.61 -26.77
N SER A 548 -23.45 -31.49 -28.06
CA SER A 548 -22.10 -31.14 -28.51
C SER A 548 -21.72 -29.71 -28.13
N ARG A 549 -22.64 -28.74 -28.24
CA ARG A 549 -22.41 -27.34 -27.84
C ARG A 549 -22.25 -27.17 -26.33
N HIS A 550 -23.03 -27.90 -25.53
CA HIS A 550 -22.87 -27.95 -24.08
C HIS A 550 -21.51 -28.56 -23.69
N ARG A 551 -21.15 -29.73 -24.26
CA ARG A 551 -19.84 -30.37 -24.04
C ARG A 551 -18.67 -29.45 -24.42
N GLN A 552 -18.77 -28.74 -25.55
CA GLN A 552 -17.74 -27.82 -26.01
C GLN A 552 -17.58 -26.61 -25.08
N THR A 553 -18.68 -26.08 -24.55
CA THR A 553 -18.68 -24.94 -23.61
C THR A 553 -18.05 -25.33 -22.27
N THR A 554 -18.44 -26.49 -21.73
CA THR A 554 -17.87 -27.03 -20.49
C THR A 554 -16.38 -27.35 -20.65
N ARG A 555 -15.96 -27.96 -21.77
CA ARG A 555 -14.54 -28.21 -22.07
C ARG A 555 -13.73 -26.91 -22.12
N ARG A 556 -14.27 -25.86 -22.77
CA ARG A 556 -13.63 -24.54 -22.80
C ARG A 556 -13.52 -23.91 -21.42
N ALA A 557 -14.54 -24.03 -20.58
CA ALA A 557 -14.50 -23.52 -19.21
C ALA A 557 -13.40 -24.22 -18.38
N THR A 558 -13.26 -25.54 -18.52
CA THR A 558 -12.17 -26.29 -17.88
C THR A 558 -10.80 -25.82 -18.35
N TRP A 559 -10.59 -25.64 -19.66
CA TRP A 559 -9.31 -25.13 -20.17
C TRP A 559 -8.94 -23.75 -19.64
N LEU A 560 -9.92 -22.84 -19.52
CA LEU A 560 -9.68 -21.52 -18.94
C LEU A 560 -9.27 -21.61 -17.47
N LEU A 561 -9.89 -22.53 -16.71
CA LEU A 561 -9.52 -22.78 -15.31
C LEU A 561 -8.10 -23.35 -15.19
N LEU A 562 -7.72 -24.31 -16.04
CA LEU A 562 -6.38 -24.88 -16.05
C LEU A 562 -5.32 -23.82 -16.40
N LEU A 563 -5.59 -23.01 -17.43
CA LEU A 563 -4.70 -21.91 -17.83
C LEU A 563 -4.62 -20.83 -16.74
N SER A 564 -5.72 -20.55 -16.05
CA SER A 564 -5.70 -19.70 -14.86
C SER A 564 -4.77 -20.26 -13.78
N GLY A 565 -4.80 -21.58 -13.53
CA GLY A 565 -3.88 -22.25 -12.59
C GLY A 565 -2.41 -22.13 -13.02
N VAL A 566 -2.11 -22.26 -14.32
CA VAL A 566 -0.76 -22.03 -14.86
C VAL A 566 -0.30 -20.59 -14.62
N LEU A 567 -1.13 -19.60 -14.96
CA LEU A 567 -0.80 -18.20 -14.73
C LEU A 567 -0.69 -17.85 -13.25
N THR A 568 -1.47 -18.49 -12.37
CA THR A 568 -1.29 -18.37 -10.91
C THR A 568 0.06 -18.93 -10.49
N GLY A 569 0.49 -20.08 -11.01
CA GLY A 569 1.83 -20.62 -10.74
C GLY A 569 2.97 -19.70 -11.19
N LEU A 570 2.86 -19.11 -12.40
CA LEU A 570 3.83 -18.13 -12.90
C LEU A 570 3.83 -16.84 -12.07
N MET A 571 2.65 -16.35 -11.65
CA MET A 571 2.53 -15.23 -10.73
C MET A 571 3.24 -15.51 -9.39
N LEU A 572 3.09 -16.72 -8.84
CA LEU A 572 3.76 -17.13 -7.61
C LEU A 572 5.28 -17.18 -7.77
N LEU A 573 5.78 -17.73 -8.88
CA LEU A 573 7.22 -17.75 -9.18
C LEU A 573 7.81 -16.35 -9.38
N GLN A 574 7.01 -15.41 -9.90
CA GLN A 574 7.42 -14.03 -10.14
C GLN A 574 7.49 -13.20 -8.85
N LYS A 575 6.57 -13.46 -7.90
CA LYS A 575 6.51 -12.75 -6.61
C LYS A 575 5.78 -13.60 -5.55
N PRO A 576 6.47 -14.52 -4.85
CA PRO A 576 5.82 -15.53 -4.00
C PRO A 576 4.95 -14.96 -2.88
N GLY A 577 5.43 -13.93 -2.16
CA GLY A 577 4.68 -13.33 -1.04
C GLY A 577 3.37 -12.68 -1.48
N SER A 578 3.45 -11.69 -2.38
CA SER A 578 2.26 -10.99 -2.90
C SER A 578 1.34 -11.91 -3.71
N GLY A 579 1.92 -12.76 -4.57
CA GLY A 579 1.18 -13.73 -5.36
C GLY A 579 0.44 -14.76 -4.50
N GLY A 580 1.04 -15.20 -3.39
CA GLY A 580 0.45 -16.16 -2.45
C GLY A 580 -0.86 -15.66 -1.84
N LEU A 581 -0.88 -14.40 -1.40
CA LEU A 581 -2.07 -13.78 -0.81
C LEU A 581 -3.18 -13.57 -1.83
N ILE A 582 -2.83 -13.16 -3.05
CA ILE A 582 -3.78 -13.02 -4.17
C ILE A 582 -4.36 -14.39 -4.53
N ALA A 583 -3.51 -15.41 -4.67
CA ALA A 583 -3.92 -16.79 -4.99
C ALA A 583 -4.81 -17.39 -3.89
N LEU A 584 -4.50 -17.14 -2.61
CA LEU A 584 -5.36 -17.56 -1.49
C LEU A 584 -6.77 -16.98 -1.64
N GLY A 585 -6.85 -15.66 -1.90
CA GLY A 585 -8.11 -14.99 -2.16
C GLY A 585 -8.89 -15.56 -3.35
N MET A 586 -8.20 -15.83 -4.46
CA MET A 586 -8.76 -16.47 -5.65
C MET A 586 -9.31 -17.87 -5.35
N GLY A 587 -8.54 -18.69 -4.61
CA GLY A 587 -8.91 -20.05 -4.23
C GLY A 587 -10.14 -20.10 -3.31
N LEU A 588 -10.17 -19.21 -2.31
CA LEU A 588 -11.32 -19.06 -1.40
C LEU A 588 -12.57 -18.60 -2.15
N TRP A 589 -12.43 -17.66 -3.09
CA TRP A 589 -13.54 -17.24 -3.95
C TRP A 589 -14.04 -18.39 -4.83
N LEU A 590 -13.13 -19.12 -5.47
CA LEU A 590 -13.48 -20.25 -6.34
C LEU A 590 -14.20 -21.35 -5.55
N LEU A 591 -13.71 -21.68 -4.35
CA LEU A 591 -14.36 -22.60 -3.44
C LEU A 591 -15.76 -22.11 -3.05
N ALA A 592 -15.87 -20.87 -2.58
CA ALA A 592 -17.14 -20.28 -2.17
C ALA A 592 -18.17 -20.22 -3.33
N SER A 593 -17.71 -19.93 -4.55
CA SER A 593 -18.55 -19.88 -5.75
C SER A 593 -19.15 -21.24 -6.15
N ARG A 594 -18.56 -22.33 -5.66
CA ARG A 594 -18.93 -23.71 -6.00
C ARG A 594 -19.59 -24.47 -4.86
N VAL A 595 -19.35 -24.06 -3.62
CA VAL A 595 -19.92 -24.71 -2.42
C VAL A 595 -21.18 -23.98 -1.94
N ARG A 596 -21.62 -22.90 -2.60
CA ARG A 596 -22.89 -22.21 -2.29
C ARG A 596 -23.92 -22.42 -3.42
N PRO A 597 -25.11 -22.98 -3.12
CA PRO A 597 -25.53 -23.58 -1.84
C PRO A 597 -24.74 -24.84 -1.49
N MET A 598 -24.71 -25.20 -0.19
CA MET A 598 -23.98 -26.36 0.32
C MET A 598 -24.39 -27.64 -0.43
N PRO A 599 -23.45 -28.51 -0.82
CA PRO A 599 -23.75 -29.74 -1.53
C PRO A 599 -24.53 -30.71 -0.63
N ALA A 600 -25.50 -31.42 -1.22
CA ALA A 600 -26.35 -32.35 -0.49
C ALA A 600 -25.67 -33.72 -0.26
N THR A 601 -24.63 -34.04 -1.04
CA THR A 601 -23.92 -35.32 -0.97
C THR A 601 -22.40 -35.15 -1.03
N LEU A 602 -21.66 -36.11 -0.47
CA LEU A 602 -20.19 -36.17 -0.57
C LEU A 602 -19.70 -36.29 -2.02
N VAL A 603 -20.44 -36.98 -2.89
CA VAL A 603 -20.11 -37.10 -4.32
C VAL A 603 -20.19 -35.75 -5.02
N GLU A 604 -21.22 -34.97 -4.69
CA GLU A 604 -21.39 -33.62 -5.20
C GLU A 604 -20.32 -32.65 -4.67
N LEU A 605 -19.99 -32.73 -3.37
CA LEU A 605 -18.89 -32.00 -2.76
C LEU A 605 -17.56 -32.30 -3.48
N ARG A 606 -17.25 -33.58 -3.69
CA ARG A 606 -16.05 -34.02 -4.44
C ARG A 606 -16.03 -33.42 -5.84
N ARG A 607 -17.12 -33.51 -6.61
CA ARG A 607 -17.21 -32.94 -7.98
C ARG A 607 -17.01 -31.41 -8.00
N ARG A 608 -17.44 -30.70 -6.95
CA ARG A 608 -17.29 -29.25 -6.81
C ARG A 608 -15.85 -28.85 -6.41
N ILE A 609 -15.21 -29.62 -5.53
CA ILE A 609 -13.84 -29.37 -5.03
C ILE A 609 -12.74 -29.80 -6.02
N VAL A 610 -12.90 -30.92 -6.74
CA VAL A 610 -11.84 -31.46 -7.62
C VAL A 610 -11.21 -30.40 -8.54
N PRO A 611 -11.96 -29.51 -9.22
CA PRO A 611 -11.30 -28.55 -10.08
C PRO A 611 -10.65 -27.38 -9.32
N VAL A 612 -11.07 -27.11 -8.08
CA VAL A 612 -10.37 -26.17 -7.17
C VAL A 612 -9.02 -26.76 -6.79
N ALA A 613 -9.01 -28.04 -6.38
CA ALA A 613 -7.79 -28.78 -6.09
C ALA A 613 -6.89 -28.89 -7.32
N THR A 614 -7.45 -29.15 -8.50
CA THR A 614 -6.70 -29.25 -9.77
C THR A 614 -6.03 -27.90 -10.11
N TRP A 615 -6.77 -26.80 -10.00
CA TRP A 615 -6.22 -25.45 -10.18
C TRP A 615 -5.07 -25.18 -9.22
N GLY A 616 -5.25 -25.51 -7.93
CA GLY A 616 -4.21 -25.35 -6.90
C GLY A 616 -2.98 -26.23 -7.12
N VAL A 617 -3.17 -27.49 -7.51
CA VAL A 617 -2.08 -28.43 -7.81
C VAL A 617 -1.25 -27.94 -8.99
N ILE A 618 -1.87 -27.42 -10.05
CA ILE A 618 -1.14 -26.86 -11.20
C ILE A 618 -0.32 -25.63 -10.79
N ALA A 619 -0.93 -24.71 -10.05
CA ALA A 619 -0.22 -23.53 -9.55
C ALA A 619 0.95 -23.92 -8.64
N PHE A 620 0.74 -24.87 -7.74
CA PHE A 620 1.75 -25.36 -6.82
C PHE A 620 2.88 -26.11 -7.55
N ALA A 621 2.55 -26.96 -8.52
CA ALA A 621 3.52 -27.70 -9.32
C ALA A 621 4.55 -26.76 -9.98
N LEU A 622 4.09 -25.61 -10.51
CA LEU A 622 4.98 -24.61 -11.08
C LEU A 622 5.83 -23.89 -10.02
N LEU A 623 5.34 -23.73 -8.79
CA LEU A 623 6.12 -23.16 -7.69
C LEU A 623 7.17 -24.14 -7.12
N THR A 624 7.00 -25.45 -7.31
CA THR A 624 7.88 -26.46 -6.70
C THR A 624 9.38 -26.29 -6.95
N PRO A 625 9.88 -25.86 -8.14
CA PRO A 625 11.32 -25.70 -8.34
C PRO A 625 11.93 -24.64 -7.42
N TYR A 626 11.19 -23.56 -7.15
CA TYR A 626 11.60 -22.53 -6.20
C TYR A 626 11.70 -23.08 -4.76
N LEU A 627 10.70 -23.85 -4.34
CA LEU A 627 10.68 -24.48 -3.01
C LEU A 627 11.82 -25.49 -2.86
N ALA A 628 12.02 -26.35 -3.86
CA ALA A 628 13.08 -27.35 -3.87
C ALA A 628 14.46 -26.68 -3.78
N ARG A 629 14.71 -25.64 -4.60
CA ARG A 629 15.95 -24.86 -4.56
C ARG A 629 16.19 -24.30 -3.16
N ASN A 630 15.18 -23.70 -2.53
CA ASN A 630 15.35 -23.08 -1.23
C ASN A 630 15.60 -24.11 -0.12
N ILE A 631 14.93 -25.26 -0.15
CA ILE A 631 15.18 -26.35 0.80
C ILE A 631 16.62 -26.86 0.66
N ILE A 632 17.09 -27.07 -0.57
CA ILE A 632 18.45 -27.56 -0.82
C ILE A 632 19.51 -26.51 -0.45
N THR A 633 19.27 -25.23 -0.75
CA THR A 633 20.27 -24.16 -0.60
C THR A 633 20.31 -23.58 0.81
N PHE A 634 19.14 -23.45 1.45
CA PHE A 634 18.98 -22.71 2.72
C PHE A 634 18.34 -23.54 3.83
N GLY A 635 17.98 -24.80 3.58
CA GLY A 635 17.34 -25.67 4.58
C GLY A 635 15.87 -25.33 4.88
N THR A 636 15.25 -24.42 4.13
CA THR A 636 13.87 -23.96 4.37
C THR A 636 13.12 -23.76 3.05
N PRO A 637 11.78 -23.99 2.99
CA PRO A 637 10.98 -23.79 1.78
C PRO A 637 10.89 -22.33 1.33
N TYR A 638 11.10 -21.37 2.24
CA TYR A 638 11.09 -19.95 1.94
C TYR A 638 12.22 -19.25 2.69
N TYR A 639 13.19 -18.77 1.93
CA TYR A 639 14.27 -17.94 2.42
C TYR A 639 14.28 -16.65 1.59
N SER A 640 14.23 -15.51 2.28
CA SER A 640 14.57 -14.23 1.70
C SER A 640 15.13 -13.33 2.78
N THR A 641 16.10 -12.46 2.44
CA THR A 641 16.51 -11.41 3.39
C THR A 641 15.35 -10.47 3.70
N GLU A 642 14.36 -10.31 2.81
CA GLU A 642 13.08 -9.61 3.03
C GLU A 642 12.18 -10.28 4.09
N SER A 643 12.51 -11.51 4.51
CA SER A 643 11.76 -12.23 5.55
C SER A 643 12.17 -11.87 6.99
N LYS A 644 13.17 -11.00 7.14
CA LYS A 644 13.61 -10.41 8.42
C LYS A 644 12.90 -9.08 8.65
N ASP A 645 12.61 -8.78 9.90
CA ASP A 645 11.83 -7.60 10.26
C ASP A 645 12.52 -6.27 9.92
N ALA A 646 13.82 -6.29 9.62
CA ALA A 646 14.54 -5.12 9.10
C ALA A 646 13.88 -4.50 7.87
N TRP A 647 13.20 -5.28 7.03
CA TRP A 647 12.46 -4.74 5.86
C TRP A 647 11.05 -4.26 6.20
N VAL A 648 10.55 -4.63 7.38
CA VAL A 648 9.19 -4.38 7.87
C VAL A 648 9.19 -3.16 8.80
N LEU A 649 10.32 -2.92 9.47
CA LEU A 649 10.66 -1.73 10.23
C LEU A 649 10.90 -0.57 9.25
N GLU A 650 9.95 0.37 9.20
CA GLU A 650 10.15 1.64 8.50
C GLU A 650 11.18 2.47 9.28
N TYR A 651 12.48 2.21 9.05
CA TYR A 651 13.56 3.02 9.61
C TYR A 651 13.35 4.48 9.19
N THR A 652 13.57 5.40 10.13
CA THR A 652 13.44 6.84 9.87
C THR A 652 14.41 7.30 8.78
N THR A 653 15.57 6.66 8.68
CA THR A 653 16.49 6.73 7.53
C THR A 653 16.64 5.33 6.92
N TRP A 654 16.29 5.19 5.64
CA TRP A 654 16.33 3.89 4.95
C TRP A 654 17.70 3.20 5.01
N ASP A 655 18.76 4.02 5.02
CA ASP A 655 20.15 3.59 5.11
C ASP A 655 20.49 2.74 6.35
N GLN A 656 19.71 2.87 7.43
CA GLN A 656 19.88 2.08 8.66
C GLN A 656 19.60 0.59 8.50
N ILE A 657 18.91 0.16 7.42
CA ILE A 657 18.74 -1.26 7.13
C ILE A 657 20.09 -1.99 6.96
N TYR A 658 21.13 -1.25 6.56
CA TYR A 658 22.49 -1.75 6.40
C TYR A 658 23.33 -1.68 7.68
N ALA A 659 22.74 -1.29 8.81
CA ALA A 659 23.34 -1.34 10.14
C ALA A 659 23.04 -2.68 10.86
N VAL A 660 22.34 -3.59 10.19
CA VAL A 660 21.94 -4.89 10.75
C VAL A 660 22.98 -5.93 10.39
N TYR A 661 23.66 -6.44 11.41
CA TYR A 661 24.72 -7.45 11.29
C TYR A 661 24.32 -8.78 11.95
N THR A 662 24.95 -9.86 11.50
CA THR A 662 24.93 -11.16 12.17
C THR A 662 25.68 -11.12 13.50
N THR A 663 25.41 -12.10 14.37
CA THR A 663 26.20 -12.32 15.60
C THR A 663 27.52 -13.04 15.33
N GLU A 664 27.70 -13.59 14.13
CA GLU A 664 28.95 -14.24 13.73
C GLU A 664 30.14 -13.28 13.83
N ALA A 665 31.29 -13.81 14.24
CA ALA A 665 32.53 -13.05 14.45
C ALA A 665 32.40 -11.83 15.39
N GLY A 666 31.36 -11.78 16.24
CA GLY A 666 31.15 -10.68 17.19
C GLY A 666 30.72 -9.36 16.55
N LEU A 667 30.23 -9.38 15.29
CA LEU A 667 29.80 -8.17 14.58
C LEU A 667 28.55 -7.50 15.20
N SER A 668 27.77 -8.25 15.96
CA SER A 668 26.60 -7.77 16.70
C SER A 668 26.32 -8.67 17.89
N GLU A 669 25.83 -8.08 18.98
CA GLU A 669 25.31 -8.84 20.12
C GLU A 669 23.85 -9.31 19.91
N THR A 670 23.10 -8.61 19.05
CA THR A 670 21.65 -8.81 18.88
C THR A 670 21.29 -9.61 17.64
N GLY A 671 22.11 -9.54 16.59
CA GLY A 671 21.89 -10.24 15.33
C GLY A 671 20.75 -9.63 14.48
N PRO A 672 20.38 -10.29 13.37
CA PRO A 672 19.29 -9.84 12.53
C PRO A 672 17.96 -9.94 13.28
N PRO A 673 17.08 -8.92 13.21
CA PRO A 673 15.83 -8.93 13.94
C PRO A 673 14.97 -10.12 13.49
N ASP A 674 14.58 -10.95 14.45
CA ASP A 674 13.68 -12.06 14.21
C ASP A 674 12.29 -11.57 13.78
N ARG A 675 11.51 -12.48 13.19
CA ARG A 675 10.11 -12.23 12.85
C ARG A 675 9.35 -11.86 14.12
N SER A 676 9.17 -10.57 14.33
CA SER A 676 8.42 -10.06 15.46
C SER A 676 6.98 -9.86 15.03
N TRP A 677 6.06 -10.32 15.87
CA TRP A 677 4.71 -9.80 15.81
C TRP A 677 4.83 -8.27 15.97
N ILE A 678 4.21 -7.49 15.08
CA ILE A 678 4.14 -6.02 15.11
C ILE A 678 4.02 -5.42 16.53
N LEU A 679 3.34 -6.11 17.46
CA LEU A 679 3.17 -5.73 18.86
C LEU A 679 4.46 -5.67 19.69
N ARG A 680 5.56 -6.31 19.30
CA ARG A 680 6.86 -6.18 19.98
C ARG A 680 7.41 -4.76 19.87
N TRP A 681 7.00 -3.98 18.87
CA TRP A 681 7.43 -2.59 18.70
C TRP A 681 6.75 -1.60 19.63
N GLY A 682 5.78 -2.07 20.41
CA GLY A 682 4.89 -1.20 21.19
C GLY A 682 3.57 -0.95 20.50
N PHE A 683 2.54 -0.73 21.31
CA PHE A 683 1.19 -0.44 20.83
C PHE A 683 1.18 0.84 20.00
N ASP A 684 1.91 1.88 20.41
CA ASP A 684 1.93 3.16 19.72
C ASP A 684 2.57 3.06 18.35
N ARG A 685 3.77 2.46 18.25
CA ARG A 685 4.45 2.28 16.96
C ARG A 685 3.64 1.37 16.02
N THR A 686 2.99 0.34 16.57
CA THR A 686 2.09 -0.54 15.82
C THR A 686 0.91 0.25 15.24
N LEU A 687 0.16 0.96 16.09
CA LEU A 687 -1.03 1.70 15.68
C LEU A 687 -0.67 2.83 14.71
N LEU A 688 0.43 3.54 14.97
CA LEU A 688 0.94 4.58 14.07
C LEU A 688 1.35 4.00 12.71
N LYS A 689 1.95 2.81 12.66
CA LYS A 689 2.19 2.12 11.38
C LYS A 689 0.88 1.84 10.67
N LEU A 690 -0.08 1.18 11.34
CA LEU A 690 -1.36 0.83 10.74
C LEU A 690 -2.08 2.06 10.18
N GLU A 691 -2.08 3.16 10.94
CA GLU A 691 -2.65 4.44 10.53
C GLU A 691 -1.94 5.00 9.29
N ARG A 692 -0.59 5.06 9.30
CA ARG A 692 0.20 5.50 8.15
C ARG A 692 -0.08 4.65 6.91
N GLN A 693 -0.17 3.33 7.06
CA GLN A 693 -0.45 2.43 5.94
C GLN A 693 -1.87 2.62 5.38
N VAL A 694 -2.87 2.85 6.24
CA VAL A 694 -4.25 3.13 5.80
C VAL A 694 -4.33 4.49 5.09
N ARG A 695 -3.65 5.52 5.62
CA ARG A 695 -3.56 6.84 4.98
C ARG A 695 -2.87 6.76 3.62
N ALA A 696 -1.76 6.03 3.51
CA ALA A 696 -1.07 5.81 2.24
C ALA A 696 -1.93 5.04 1.22
N LEU A 697 -2.61 3.97 1.65
CA LEU A 697 -3.56 3.23 0.80
C LEU A 697 -4.64 4.16 0.22
N ARG A 698 -5.23 4.98 1.09
CA ARG A 698 -6.24 5.97 0.69
C ARG A 698 -5.67 6.96 -0.31
N ASP A 699 -4.49 7.51 -0.04
CA ASP A 699 -3.83 8.48 -0.92
C ASP A 699 -3.56 7.89 -2.31
N TYR A 700 -3.28 6.58 -2.43
CA TYR A 700 -3.07 5.92 -3.74
C TYR A 700 -4.36 5.57 -4.51
N LEU A 701 -5.43 5.16 -3.81
CA LEU A 701 -6.63 4.59 -4.45
C LEU A 701 -7.83 5.53 -4.50
N ILE A 702 -7.91 6.50 -3.59
CA ILE A 702 -9.05 7.41 -3.45
C ILE A 702 -8.66 8.78 -4.02
N PRO A 703 -9.50 9.40 -4.88
CA PRO A 703 -9.22 10.72 -5.43
C PRO A 703 -9.28 11.81 -4.34
N SER A 704 -8.74 13.00 -4.64
CA SER A 704 -8.90 14.14 -3.72
C SER A 704 -10.27 14.81 -3.85
N TRP A 705 -10.62 15.53 -2.78
CA TRP A 705 -11.75 16.46 -2.77
C TRP A 705 -11.43 17.73 -1.96
N ASN A 706 -10.90 18.76 -2.62
CA ASN A 706 -10.33 19.95 -1.95
C ASN A 706 -11.37 20.95 -1.41
N ARG A 707 -12.66 20.73 -1.67
CA ARG A 707 -13.76 21.63 -1.28
C ARG A 707 -14.58 21.16 -0.08
N LEU A 708 -14.12 20.13 0.64
CA LEU A 708 -14.78 19.68 1.86
C LEU A 708 -14.31 20.49 3.08
N PRO A 709 -15.16 20.68 4.11
CA PRO A 709 -14.74 21.26 5.38
C PRO A 709 -13.51 20.53 5.96
N ALA A 710 -12.65 21.29 6.64
CA ALA A 710 -11.46 20.76 7.32
C ALA A 710 -11.85 19.58 8.23
N GLY A 711 -11.01 18.55 8.27
CA GLY A 711 -11.29 17.29 8.95
C GLY A 711 -12.04 16.25 8.11
N ILE A 712 -13.07 16.60 7.32
CA ILE A 712 -13.80 15.58 6.53
C ILE A 712 -12.99 15.15 5.30
N GLY A 713 -12.42 16.12 4.57
CA GLY A 713 -11.61 15.82 3.37
C GLY A 713 -10.36 15.00 3.70
N GLU A 714 -9.70 15.33 4.81
CA GLU A 714 -8.40 14.78 5.20
C GLU A 714 -8.44 13.35 5.73
N TYR A 715 -9.59 12.83 6.17
CA TYR A 715 -9.72 11.44 6.62
C TYR A 715 -10.26 10.52 5.51
N TRP A 716 -11.21 11.01 4.69
CA TRP A 716 -11.95 10.17 3.75
C TRP A 716 -11.45 10.21 2.31
N PHE A 717 -10.74 11.27 1.89
CA PHE A 717 -10.24 11.45 0.52
C PHE A 717 -8.72 11.48 0.45
N GLY A 718 -8.16 11.11 -0.70
CA GLY A 718 -6.71 11.09 -0.90
C GLY A 718 -6.14 12.51 -1.04
N ARG A 719 -4.92 12.74 -0.58
CA ARG A 719 -4.31 14.08 -0.66
C ARG A 719 -3.87 14.47 -2.07
N THR A 720 -3.92 15.76 -2.38
CA THR A 720 -3.56 16.33 -3.68
C THR A 720 -2.07 16.30 -4.00
N ASP A 721 -1.22 16.38 -2.99
CA ASP A 721 0.23 16.43 -3.09
C ASP A 721 0.87 15.05 -3.33
N LYS A 722 0.08 13.97 -3.31
CA LYS A 722 0.56 12.60 -3.47
C LYS A 722 0.33 12.05 -4.87
N GLN A 723 1.32 11.30 -5.36
CA GLN A 723 1.24 10.56 -6.62
C GLN A 723 0.26 9.39 -6.47
N ARG A 724 -0.66 9.28 -7.42
CA ARG A 724 -1.73 8.27 -7.42
C ARG A 724 -1.50 7.25 -8.53
N LEU A 725 -2.14 6.09 -8.40
CA LEU A 725 -2.13 5.09 -9.46
C LEU A 725 -2.78 5.59 -10.75
N LEU A 726 -3.96 6.18 -10.61
CA LEU A 726 -4.60 6.96 -11.66
C LEU A 726 -4.69 8.39 -11.17
N PHE A 727 -4.24 9.33 -11.99
CA PHE A 727 -4.41 10.76 -11.71
C PHE A 727 -5.88 11.12 -11.52
N GLU A 728 -6.16 12.27 -10.89
CA GLU A 728 -7.47 12.67 -10.34
C GLU A 728 -8.69 12.24 -11.17
N ALA A 729 -8.74 12.62 -12.45
CA ALA A 729 -9.86 12.28 -13.32
C ALA A 729 -10.02 10.75 -13.50
N GLY A 730 -8.91 10.04 -13.65
CA GLY A 730 -8.89 8.58 -13.76
C GLY A 730 -9.30 7.88 -12.47
N ALA A 731 -8.89 8.38 -11.30
CA ALA A 731 -9.29 7.82 -10.01
C ALA A 731 -10.81 7.98 -9.78
N TRP A 732 -11.37 9.16 -10.07
CA TRP A 732 -12.81 9.38 -10.01
C TRP A 732 -13.59 8.47 -10.97
N LEU A 733 -13.13 8.37 -12.22
CA LEU A 733 -13.74 7.47 -13.21
C LEU A 733 -13.64 6.00 -12.81
N ALA A 734 -12.50 5.57 -12.24
CA ALA A 734 -12.33 4.21 -11.76
C ALA A 734 -13.31 3.90 -10.61
N LEU A 735 -13.49 4.80 -9.64
CA LEU A 735 -14.47 4.63 -8.56
C LEU A 735 -15.90 4.53 -9.11
N LEU A 736 -16.29 5.40 -10.04
CA LEU A 736 -17.59 5.32 -10.71
C LEU A 736 -17.76 4.01 -11.48
N GLY A 737 -16.70 3.55 -12.16
CA GLY A 737 -16.68 2.28 -12.88
C GLY A 737 -16.80 1.07 -11.97
N VAL A 738 -16.13 1.08 -10.81
CA VAL A 738 -16.27 0.03 -9.78
C VAL A 738 -17.70 0.02 -9.23
N ALA A 739 -18.29 1.18 -8.95
CA ALA A 739 -19.68 1.27 -8.50
C ALA A 739 -20.66 0.72 -9.56
N GLY A 740 -20.45 1.07 -10.84
CA GLY A 740 -21.23 0.53 -11.95
C GLY A 740 -21.04 -0.99 -12.13
N ALA A 741 -19.82 -1.49 -11.95
CA ALA A 741 -19.51 -2.91 -11.99
C ALA A 741 -20.07 -3.67 -10.77
N ALA A 742 -20.14 -3.07 -9.59
CA ALA A 742 -20.78 -3.68 -8.42
C ALA A 742 -22.30 -3.86 -8.62
N ALA A 743 -22.90 -3.00 -9.45
CA ALA A 743 -24.30 -3.10 -9.82
C ALA A 743 -24.57 -4.19 -10.88
N THR A 744 -23.68 -4.34 -11.86
CA THR A 744 -23.92 -5.16 -13.08
C THR A 744 -23.07 -6.44 -13.17
N ARG A 745 -21.92 -6.47 -12.50
CA ARG A 745 -20.88 -7.53 -12.54
C ARG A 745 -20.43 -7.96 -11.15
N ARG A 746 -21.38 -8.22 -10.26
CA ARG A 746 -21.13 -8.60 -8.85
C ARG A 746 -20.09 -9.70 -8.66
N ARG A 747 -20.11 -10.73 -9.51
CA ARG A 747 -19.14 -11.84 -9.45
C ARG A 747 -17.70 -11.41 -9.76
N LEU A 748 -17.52 -10.43 -10.65
CA LEU A 748 -16.19 -9.89 -10.94
C LEU A 748 -15.68 -9.09 -9.74
N VAL A 749 -16.51 -8.17 -9.23
CA VAL A 749 -16.15 -7.35 -8.07
C VAL A 749 -15.89 -8.21 -6.83
N SER A 750 -16.65 -9.29 -6.62
CA SER A 750 -16.39 -10.21 -5.51
C SER A 750 -15.11 -11.02 -5.68
N LEU A 751 -14.73 -11.39 -6.91
CA LEU A 751 -13.44 -12.05 -7.18
C LEU A 751 -12.28 -11.10 -6.90
N LEU A 752 -12.34 -9.87 -7.43
CA LEU A 752 -11.29 -8.87 -7.21
C LEU A 752 -11.19 -8.50 -5.73
N GLY A 753 -12.32 -8.34 -5.03
CA GLY A 753 -12.33 -8.11 -3.59
C GLY A 753 -11.71 -9.28 -2.81
N ALA A 754 -12.07 -10.53 -3.14
CA ALA A 754 -11.49 -11.69 -2.50
C ALA A 754 -9.98 -11.82 -2.75
N ALA A 755 -9.52 -11.49 -3.95
CA ALA A 755 -8.11 -11.56 -4.33
C ALA A 755 -7.26 -10.46 -3.66
N PHE A 756 -7.73 -9.21 -3.65
CA PHE A 756 -6.92 -8.07 -3.23
C PHE A 756 -7.11 -7.66 -1.77
N VAL A 757 -8.23 -8.00 -1.11
CA VAL A 757 -8.40 -7.65 0.32
C VAL A 757 -7.36 -8.34 1.23
N PRO A 758 -7.11 -9.67 1.13
CA PRO A 758 -6.07 -10.32 1.93
C PRO A 758 -4.68 -9.73 1.65
N TYR A 759 -4.39 -9.42 0.38
CA TYR A 759 -3.16 -8.76 -0.02
C TYR A 759 -3.01 -7.38 0.62
N THR A 760 -4.05 -6.54 0.54
CA THR A 760 -4.07 -5.22 1.16
C THR A 760 -3.93 -5.28 2.68
N LEU A 761 -4.60 -6.23 3.34
CA LEU A 761 -4.50 -6.41 4.80
C LEU A 761 -3.08 -6.81 5.21
N PHE A 762 -2.43 -7.69 4.44
CA PHE A 762 -1.02 -8.01 4.64
C PHE A 762 -0.12 -6.79 4.48
N LEU A 763 -0.36 -5.95 3.46
CA LEU A 763 0.43 -4.72 3.28
C LEU A 763 0.22 -3.72 4.42
N ILE A 764 -0.99 -3.61 4.97
CA ILE A 764 -1.29 -2.72 6.10
C ILE A 764 -0.64 -3.22 7.38
N VAL A 765 -0.81 -4.51 7.68
CA VAL A 765 -0.46 -5.09 8.98
C VAL A 765 1.00 -5.48 9.07
N TYR A 766 1.56 -6.03 8.00
CA TYR A 766 2.91 -6.60 8.01
C TYR A 766 3.87 -5.79 7.15
N TRP A 767 3.56 -5.58 5.87
CA TRP A 767 4.45 -4.88 4.95
C TRP A 767 4.24 -3.36 4.98
N HIS A 768 4.39 -2.69 3.84
CA HIS A 768 4.09 -1.28 3.66
C HIS A 768 3.27 -1.04 2.39
N THR A 769 2.32 -0.11 2.48
CA THR A 769 1.45 0.38 1.41
C THR A 769 2.00 1.64 0.75
N SER A 770 3.11 2.19 1.27
CA SER A 770 3.69 3.48 0.92
C SER A 770 4.44 3.51 -0.42
N GLU A 771 4.65 2.38 -1.09
CA GLU A 771 5.26 2.32 -2.42
C GLU A 771 4.24 2.06 -3.54
N GLU A 772 4.30 2.88 -4.60
CA GLU A 772 3.43 2.78 -5.77
C GLU A 772 3.49 1.42 -6.49
N ARG A 773 4.67 0.78 -6.52
CA ARG A 773 4.90 -0.50 -7.23
C ARG A 773 4.10 -1.68 -6.68
N TYR A 774 3.69 -1.66 -5.40
CA TYR A 774 2.84 -2.73 -4.86
C TYR A 774 1.41 -2.68 -5.39
N TRP A 775 1.00 -1.53 -5.91
CA TRP A 775 -0.36 -1.30 -6.35
C TRP A 775 -0.55 -1.38 -7.88
N VAL A 776 0.53 -1.47 -8.66
CA VAL A 776 0.47 -1.53 -10.14
C VAL A 776 -0.33 -2.71 -10.67
N VAL A 777 -0.42 -3.80 -9.89
CA VAL A 777 -1.25 -4.99 -10.18
C VAL A 777 -2.75 -4.67 -10.27
N LEU A 778 -3.21 -3.61 -9.60
CA LEU A 778 -4.59 -3.13 -9.67
C LEU A 778 -4.85 -2.26 -10.89
N MET A 779 -3.83 -1.61 -11.45
CA MET A 779 -4.00 -0.61 -12.51
C MET A 779 -4.75 -1.14 -13.73
N PRO A 780 -4.51 -2.37 -14.25
CA PRO A 780 -5.28 -2.89 -15.38
C PRO A 780 -6.79 -2.92 -15.12
N TRP A 781 -7.20 -3.27 -13.89
CA TRP A 781 -8.60 -3.27 -13.48
C TRP A 781 -9.15 -1.86 -13.32
N LEU A 782 -8.38 -0.96 -12.68
CA LEU A 782 -8.76 0.44 -12.51
C LEU A 782 -8.91 1.15 -13.86
N ALA A 783 -8.02 0.90 -14.82
CA ALA A 783 -8.09 1.43 -16.17
C ALA A 783 -9.33 0.92 -16.93
N LEU A 784 -9.68 -0.36 -16.78
CA LEU A 784 -10.92 -0.92 -17.31
C LEU A 784 -12.17 -0.27 -16.71
N PHE A 785 -12.19 -0.07 -15.39
CA PHE A 785 -13.31 0.60 -14.72
C PHE A 785 -13.43 2.06 -15.14
N ALA A 786 -12.31 2.79 -15.21
CA ALA A 786 -12.30 4.17 -15.66
C ALA A 786 -12.77 4.32 -17.12
N ALA A 787 -12.29 3.45 -18.01
CA ALA A 787 -12.72 3.42 -19.41
C ALA A 787 -14.21 3.05 -19.54
N ALA A 788 -14.71 2.12 -18.71
CA ALA A 788 -16.13 1.77 -18.68
C ALA A 788 -17.01 2.96 -18.25
N ALA A 789 -16.61 3.68 -17.20
CA ALA A 789 -17.33 4.88 -16.75
C ALA A 789 -17.30 5.99 -17.81
N LEU A 790 -16.16 6.20 -18.46
CA LEU A 790 -15.99 7.17 -19.54
C LEU A 790 -16.95 6.92 -20.70
N TRP A 791 -17.04 5.67 -21.19
CA TRP A 791 -17.95 5.35 -22.30
C TRP A 791 -19.42 5.34 -21.87
N GLN A 792 -19.73 5.02 -20.61
CA GLN A 792 -21.08 5.18 -20.07
C GLN A 792 -21.52 6.65 -20.04
N ILE A 793 -20.61 7.57 -19.70
CA ILE A 793 -20.86 9.02 -19.76
C ILE A 793 -21.12 9.44 -21.22
N TYR A 794 -20.27 9.01 -22.15
CA TYR A 794 -20.45 9.28 -23.58
C TYR A 794 -21.82 8.78 -24.09
N ASP A 795 -22.11 7.50 -23.89
CA ASP A 795 -23.35 6.87 -24.39
C ASP A 795 -24.58 7.58 -23.80
N ARG A 796 -24.49 8.02 -22.54
CA ARG A 796 -25.57 8.79 -21.93
C ARG A 796 -25.74 10.16 -22.57
N ILE A 797 -24.67 10.91 -22.79
CA ILE A 797 -24.74 12.24 -23.43
C ILE A 797 -25.26 12.08 -24.87
N ALA A 798 -24.79 11.07 -25.60
CA ALA A 798 -25.21 10.80 -26.97
C ALA A 798 -26.71 10.50 -27.10
N THR A 799 -27.35 9.88 -26.10
CA THR A 799 -28.80 9.62 -26.15
C THR A 799 -29.69 10.85 -25.88
N LEU A 800 -29.12 12.01 -25.53
CA LEU A 800 -29.90 13.23 -25.28
C LEU A 800 -30.31 13.92 -26.58
N ALA A 801 -31.53 14.45 -26.60
CA ALA A 801 -32.09 15.22 -27.71
C ALA A 801 -31.87 14.54 -29.08
N ASP A 802 -32.22 13.26 -29.18
CA ASP A 802 -32.13 12.45 -30.41
C ASP A 802 -30.73 12.39 -31.05
N GLY A 803 -29.66 12.25 -30.26
CA GLY A 803 -28.30 12.14 -30.80
C GLY A 803 -27.54 13.46 -30.90
N ARG A 804 -28.22 14.61 -30.74
CA ARG A 804 -27.63 15.94 -30.99
C ARG A 804 -26.42 16.26 -30.13
N TRP A 805 -26.34 15.68 -28.93
CA TRP A 805 -25.24 15.91 -28.00
C TRP A 805 -24.07 14.93 -28.16
N ALA A 806 -24.14 13.97 -29.09
CA ALA A 806 -23.05 13.02 -29.34
C ALA A 806 -21.67 13.70 -29.61
N PRO A 807 -21.58 14.83 -30.36
CA PRO A 807 -20.30 15.53 -30.53
C PRO A 807 -19.75 16.10 -29.22
N ALA A 808 -20.60 16.71 -28.39
CA ALA A 808 -20.21 17.21 -27.08
C ALA A 808 -19.77 16.05 -26.16
N GLY A 809 -20.51 14.94 -26.16
CA GLY A 809 -20.13 13.72 -25.44
C GLY A 809 -18.76 13.20 -25.88
N LEU A 810 -18.48 13.20 -27.19
CA LEU A 810 -17.18 12.77 -27.72
C LEU A 810 -16.05 13.70 -27.27
N LEU A 811 -16.26 15.02 -27.29
CA LEU A 811 -15.30 15.99 -26.77
C LEU A 811 -15.04 15.78 -25.28
N VAL A 812 -16.07 15.48 -24.48
CA VAL A 812 -15.92 15.12 -23.06
C VAL A 812 -15.10 13.84 -22.89
N ALA A 813 -15.40 12.80 -23.67
CA ALA A 813 -14.64 11.54 -23.63
C ALA A 813 -13.16 11.76 -24.01
N MET A 814 -12.88 12.58 -25.02
CA MET A 814 -11.51 12.95 -25.41
C MET A 814 -10.81 13.76 -24.30
N ALA A 815 -11.47 14.78 -23.75
CA ALA A 815 -10.92 15.61 -22.68
C ALA A 815 -10.61 14.78 -21.42
N LEU A 816 -11.50 13.87 -21.03
CA LEU A 816 -11.28 12.95 -19.90
C LEU A 816 -10.13 11.97 -20.19
N THR A 817 -10.03 11.45 -21.41
CA THR A 817 -8.90 10.60 -21.80
C THR A 817 -7.57 11.36 -21.70
N VAL A 818 -7.52 12.59 -22.22
CA VAL A 818 -6.34 13.47 -22.11
C VAL A 818 -6.01 13.76 -20.64
N ALA A 819 -7.01 14.06 -19.82
CA ALA A 819 -6.83 14.30 -18.38
C ALA A 819 -6.29 13.09 -17.61
N MET A 820 -6.52 11.87 -18.10
CA MET A 820 -5.97 10.64 -17.52
C MET A 820 -4.51 10.41 -17.89
N ILE A 821 -4.10 10.73 -19.14
CA ILE A 821 -2.78 10.37 -19.67
C ILE A 821 -1.74 11.49 -19.57
N ARG A 822 -2.14 12.74 -19.81
CA ARG A 822 -1.25 13.92 -19.86
C ARG A 822 -0.42 14.11 -18.59
N PRO A 823 -0.95 13.89 -17.38
CA PRO A 823 -0.14 14.09 -16.17
C PRO A 823 1.08 13.17 -16.06
N SER A 824 1.13 12.06 -16.81
CA SER A 824 2.31 11.18 -16.85
C SER A 824 3.48 11.77 -17.66
N TRP A 825 3.23 12.72 -18.56
CA TRP A 825 4.23 13.15 -19.55
C TRP A 825 5.45 13.87 -18.95
N PRO A 826 5.30 14.79 -17.97
CA PRO A 826 6.47 15.44 -17.36
C PRO A 826 7.41 14.44 -16.68
N ASP A 827 6.86 13.50 -15.91
CA ASP A 827 7.63 12.47 -15.21
C ASP A 827 8.36 11.54 -16.20
N ILE A 828 7.72 11.20 -17.33
CA ILE A 828 8.34 10.42 -18.40
C ILE A 828 9.47 11.22 -19.07
N ALA A 829 9.23 12.50 -19.37
CA ALA A 829 10.21 13.35 -20.04
C ALA A 829 11.46 13.58 -19.18
N GLU A 830 11.29 13.77 -17.87
CA GLU A 830 12.40 13.86 -16.90
C GLU A 830 13.20 12.55 -16.87
N LYS A 831 12.52 11.40 -16.83
CA LYS A 831 13.18 10.08 -16.84
C LYS A 831 13.97 9.80 -18.12
N VAL A 832 13.53 10.31 -19.27
CA VAL A 832 14.22 10.07 -20.55
C VAL A 832 15.39 11.02 -20.75
N ARG A 833 15.22 12.31 -20.43
CA ARG A 833 16.20 13.35 -20.77
C ARG A 833 17.25 13.56 -19.67
N ASP A 834 16.81 13.50 -18.42
CA ASP A 834 17.58 14.05 -17.30
C ASP A 834 18.23 12.93 -16.47
N GLU A 835 17.49 11.85 -16.20
CA GLU A 835 18.00 10.74 -15.38
C GLU A 835 19.27 10.06 -15.91
N PRO A 836 19.46 9.81 -17.23
CA PRO A 836 20.69 9.18 -17.71
C PRO A 836 21.97 9.97 -17.39
N GLN A 837 21.87 11.30 -17.30
CA GLN A 837 22.99 12.17 -16.96
C GLN A 837 23.44 11.97 -15.51
N LEU A 838 22.54 11.54 -14.62
CA LEU A 838 22.87 11.27 -13.23
C LEU A 838 23.83 10.07 -13.07
N TYR A 839 23.84 9.14 -14.02
CA TYR A 839 24.67 7.94 -13.95
C TYR A 839 26.04 8.12 -14.61
N SER A 840 26.32 9.25 -15.26
CA SER A 840 27.50 9.38 -16.14
C SER A 840 28.82 9.22 -15.40
N ALA A 841 28.97 9.84 -14.22
CA ALA A 841 30.18 9.73 -13.40
C ALA A 841 30.38 8.29 -12.91
N ASP A 842 29.33 7.65 -12.40
CA ASP A 842 29.40 6.28 -11.88
C ASP A 842 29.72 5.28 -13.00
N LEU A 843 29.12 5.43 -14.19
CA LEU A 843 29.37 4.56 -15.34
C LEU A 843 30.79 4.74 -15.91
N ASP A 844 31.32 5.96 -15.94
CA ASP A 844 32.73 6.23 -16.29
C ASP A 844 33.67 5.52 -15.30
N MET A 845 33.42 5.67 -14.00
CA MET A 845 34.15 4.95 -12.96
C MET A 845 34.12 3.43 -13.18
N TYR A 846 32.95 2.85 -13.45
CA TYR A 846 32.83 1.40 -13.66
C TYR A 846 33.57 0.93 -14.92
N ALA A 847 33.54 1.71 -16.00
CA ALA A 847 34.30 1.44 -17.22
C ALA A 847 35.83 1.58 -17.00
N TRP A 848 36.26 2.47 -16.12
CA TRP A 848 37.65 2.55 -15.69
C TRP A 848 38.05 1.30 -14.89
N LEU A 849 37.24 0.88 -13.91
CA LEU A 849 37.50 -0.31 -13.10
C LEU A 849 37.63 -1.57 -13.97
N GLU A 850 36.74 -1.75 -14.95
CA GLU A 850 36.79 -2.91 -15.86
C GLU A 850 38.11 -3.01 -16.63
N ARG A 851 38.70 -1.86 -17.01
CA ARG A 851 39.94 -1.80 -17.82
C ARG A 851 41.21 -1.83 -16.98
N ASN A 852 41.16 -1.39 -15.73
CA ASN A 852 42.34 -1.11 -14.91
C ASN A 852 42.48 -1.99 -13.66
N THR A 853 41.53 -2.90 -13.39
CA THR A 853 41.59 -3.81 -12.25
C THR A 853 41.54 -5.27 -12.68
N GLU A 854 42.07 -6.18 -11.86
CA GLU A 854 41.98 -7.62 -12.10
C GLU A 854 40.52 -8.11 -11.97
N PRO A 855 40.08 -9.12 -12.74
CA PRO A 855 38.70 -9.64 -12.66
C PRO A 855 38.26 -10.11 -11.27
N GLY A 856 39.18 -10.58 -10.44
CA GLY A 856 38.91 -11.02 -9.06
C GLY A 856 39.02 -9.92 -8.00
N ALA A 857 39.37 -8.69 -8.38
CA ALA A 857 39.54 -7.60 -7.43
C ALA A 857 38.19 -7.21 -6.81
N VAL A 858 38.06 -7.35 -5.49
CA VAL A 858 36.83 -7.01 -4.76
C VAL A 858 36.78 -5.51 -4.52
N ILE A 859 35.69 -4.88 -4.93
CA ILE A 859 35.46 -3.45 -4.85
C ILE A 859 34.41 -3.15 -3.78
N MET A 860 34.75 -2.36 -2.77
CA MET A 860 33.79 -1.87 -1.78
C MET A 860 33.12 -0.58 -2.29
N THR A 861 31.80 -0.52 -2.30
CA THR A 861 30.97 0.56 -2.89
C THR A 861 29.60 0.61 -2.22
N ARG A 862 28.89 1.74 -2.29
CA ARG A 862 27.49 1.81 -1.86
C ARG A 862 26.51 1.26 -2.90
N ASN A 863 26.98 0.93 -4.11
CA ASN A 863 26.17 0.43 -5.22
C ASN A 863 26.71 -0.87 -5.86
N PRO A 864 26.90 -1.95 -5.08
CA PRO A 864 27.60 -3.15 -5.52
C PRO A 864 26.93 -3.88 -6.70
N TRP A 865 25.60 -3.86 -6.81
CA TRP A 865 24.89 -4.55 -7.89
C TRP A 865 25.19 -3.91 -9.25
N GLN A 866 25.10 -2.58 -9.32
CA GLN A 866 25.31 -1.84 -10.56
C GLN A 866 26.79 -1.81 -10.94
N LEU A 867 27.68 -1.65 -9.95
CA LEU A 867 29.12 -1.78 -10.14
C LEU A 867 29.46 -3.16 -10.73
N ASN A 868 28.94 -4.25 -10.15
CA ASN A 868 29.20 -5.60 -10.65
C ASN A 868 28.66 -5.84 -12.06
N TRP A 869 27.49 -5.28 -12.38
CA TRP A 869 26.91 -5.39 -13.72
C TRP A 869 27.81 -4.71 -14.77
N HIS A 870 28.24 -3.48 -14.52
CA HIS A 870 28.98 -2.68 -15.50
C HIS A 870 30.48 -2.95 -15.54
N SER A 871 31.11 -3.30 -14.41
CA SER A 871 32.56 -3.53 -14.35
C SER A 871 32.96 -4.99 -14.43
N ASN A 872 32.00 -5.91 -14.30
CA ASN A 872 32.26 -7.34 -14.11
C ASN A 872 33.21 -7.64 -12.94
N ARG A 873 33.24 -6.78 -11.91
CA ARG A 873 34.05 -6.99 -10.70
C ARG A 873 33.20 -7.42 -9.50
N PRO A 874 33.70 -8.34 -8.66
CA PRO A 874 33.03 -8.67 -7.41
C PRO A 874 32.93 -7.45 -6.50
N ALA A 875 31.85 -7.32 -5.73
CA ALA A 875 31.58 -6.11 -4.98
C ALA A 875 31.12 -6.35 -3.53
N LEU A 876 31.40 -5.38 -2.66
CA LEU A 876 30.99 -5.38 -1.27
C LEU A 876 30.28 -4.08 -0.93
N MET A 877 29.11 -4.16 -0.30
CA MET A 877 28.38 -3.00 0.18
C MET A 877 29.18 -2.27 1.26
N ILE A 878 29.26 -0.94 1.17
CA ILE A 878 29.65 -0.09 2.29
C ILE A 878 28.56 -0.21 3.37
N PRO A 879 28.86 -0.77 4.56
CA PRO A 879 27.89 -0.92 5.64
C PRO A 879 27.46 0.43 6.23
N TYR A 880 26.35 0.44 6.99
CA TYR A 880 26.05 1.58 7.85
C TYR A 880 26.75 1.37 9.20
N THR A 881 27.92 2.00 9.38
CA THR A 881 28.64 2.02 10.65
C THR A 881 29.53 3.25 10.73
N THR A 882 29.69 3.79 11.93
CA THR A 882 30.73 4.78 12.25
C THR A 882 31.94 4.14 12.93
N ASP A 883 31.90 2.83 13.21
CA ASP A 883 33.02 2.08 13.74
C ASP A 883 33.99 1.67 12.61
N ARG A 884 35.18 2.27 12.66
CA ARG A 884 36.30 2.00 11.76
C ARG A 884 36.69 0.52 11.77
N GLU A 885 36.71 -0.13 12.93
CA GLU A 885 37.21 -1.50 13.03
C GLU A 885 36.26 -2.48 12.37
N THR A 886 34.94 -2.32 12.54
CA THR A 886 33.94 -3.11 11.82
C THR A 886 34.11 -3.01 10.30
N LEU A 887 34.26 -1.79 9.76
CA LEU A 887 34.43 -1.58 8.32
C LEU A 887 35.72 -2.23 7.81
N LEU A 888 36.84 -2.00 8.49
CA LEU A 888 38.13 -2.57 8.10
C LEU A 888 38.11 -4.10 8.21
N TRP A 889 37.50 -4.65 9.27
CA TRP A 889 37.33 -6.09 9.44
C TRP A 889 36.58 -6.72 8.26
N LEU A 890 35.44 -6.14 7.86
CA LEU A 890 34.67 -6.59 6.68
C LEU A 890 35.50 -6.51 5.41
N ALA A 891 36.29 -5.44 5.25
CA ALA A 891 37.20 -5.29 4.12
C ALA A 891 38.26 -6.41 4.08
N ARG A 892 38.83 -6.83 5.23
CA ARG A 892 39.79 -7.96 5.27
C ARG A 892 39.11 -9.28 4.97
N HIS A 893 37.98 -9.53 5.62
CA HIS A 893 37.22 -10.79 5.50
C HIS A 893 36.90 -11.08 4.03
N TYR A 894 36.42 -10.06 3.30
CA TYR A 894 36.07 -10.17 1.89
C TYR A 894 37.20 -9.79 0.93
N ARG A 895 38.43 -9.54 1.43
CA ARG A 895 39.63 -9.24 0.63
C ARG A 895 39.44 -8.05 -0.34
N VAL A 896 38.86 -6.97 0.16
CA VAL A 896 38.66 -5.71 -0.59
C VAL A 896 39.99 -5.13 -1.01
N ARG A 897 40.09 -4.75 -2.28
CA ARG A 897 41.29 -4.11 -2.85
C ARG A 897 41.06 -2.66 -3.27
N TYR A 898 39.81 -2.29 -3.54
CA TYR A 898 39.46 -0.93 -3.92
C TYR A 898 38.24 -0.45 -3.14
N LEU A 899 38.21 0.83 -2.81
CA LEU A 899 37.06 1.55 -2.27
C LEU A 899 36.60 2.57 -3.31
N VAL A 900 35.33 2.53 -3.67
CA VAL A 900 34.70 3.46 -4.62
C VAL A 900 33.65 4.29 -3.91
N LEU A 901 33.76 5.60 -4.05
CA LEU A 901 32.77 6.57 -3.58
C LEU A 901 31.94 7.04 -4.77
N ASP A 902 30.75 6.46 -4.92
CA ASP A 902 29.80 6.76 -5.99
C ASP A 902 29.16 8.15 -5.82
N THR A 903 28.50 8.62 -6.86
CA THR A 903 27.80 9.92 -6.87
C THR A 903 26.34 9.81 -6.51
N LEU A 904 25.65 8.76 -6.99
CA LEU A 904 24.21 8.60 -6.79
C LEU A 904 23.86 7.99 -5.44
N GLN A 905 24.52 6.90 -5.10
CA GLN A 905 24.32 6.19 -3.85
C GLN A 905 25.46 6.57 -2.91
N ARG A 906 25.18 7.42 -1.93
CA ARG A 906 26.15 7.82 -0.91
C ARG A 906 25.69 7.37 0.47
N PRO A 907 26.60 6.90 1.34
CA PRO A 907 26.28 6.64 2.74
C PRO A 907 25.76 7.91 3.44
N GLU A 908 25.14 7.78 4.61
CA GLU A 908 24.79 8.94 5.44
C GLU A 908 26.02 9.81 5.80
N PRO A 909 25.86 11.12 6.08
CA PRO A 909 26.97 12.06 6.31
C PRO A 909 27.95 11.63 7.40
N GLU A 910 27.49 10.94 8.44
CA GLU A 910 28.35 10.42 9.51
C GLU A 910 29.28 9.29 9.04
N VAL A 911 28.77 8.40 8.19
CA VAL A 911 29.57 7.34 7.56
C VAL A 911 30.52 7.97 6.54
N GLN A 912 30.08 8.98 5.78
CA GLN A 912 30.96 9.72 4.87
C GLN A 912 32.15 10.36 5.60
N ARG A 913 31.91 11.05 6.72
CA ARG A 913 32.98 11.66 7.53
C ARG A 913 34.00 10.62 8.02
N MET A 914 33.52 9.44 8.41
CA MET A 914 34.39 8.34 8.83
C MET A 914 35.20 7.77 7.65
N LEU A 915 34.59 7.62 6.46
CA LEU A 915 35.30 7.24 5.24
C LEU A 915 36.36 8.28 4.82
N ASP A 916 36.03 9.57 4.90
CA ASP A 916 36.96 10.66 4.58
C ASP A 916 38.16 10.64 5.54
N ALA A 917 37.92 10.41 6.84
CA ALA A 917 38.98 10.25 7.84
C ALA A 917 39.84 9.01 7.60
N LEU A 918 39.24 7.89 7.18
CA LEU A 918 39.97 6.66 6.83
C LEU A 918 40.89 6.86 5.62
N VAL A 919 40.37 7.50 4.57
CA VAL A 919 41.14 7.77 3.34
C VAL A 919 42.25 8.78 3.60
N ALA A 920 42.05 9.74 4.50
CA ALA A 920 43.08 10.70 4.90
C ALA A 920 44.17 10.10 5.81
N ASP A 921 43.91 8.96 6.44
CA ASP A 921 44.88 8.28 7.31
C ASP A 921 45.98 7.61 6.48
N SER A 922 47.13 8.30 6.38
CA SER A 922 48.31 7.81 5.67
C SER A 922 48.81 6.43 6.15
N ALA A 923 48.51 6.04 7.40
CA ALA A 923 48.91 4.74 7.95
C ALA A 923 48.12 3.56 7.34
N LEU A 924 46.92 3.82 6.80
CA LEU A 924 46.09 2.80 6.16
C LEU A 924 46.40 2.59 4.67
N GLY A 925 47.20 3.47 4.08
CA GLY A 925 47.72 3.28 2.72
C GLY A 925 46.67 3.38 1.61
N PHE A 926 45.56 4.10 1.82
CA PHE A 926 44.62 4.44 0.75
C PHE A 926 45.28 5.37 -0.26
N ARG A 927 45.27 4.96 -1.53
CA ARG A 927 45.82 5.76 -2.63
C ARG A 927 44.73 6.06 -3.65
N GLU A 928 44.44 7.34 -3.89
CA GLU A 928 43.58 7.73 -5.01
C GLU A 928 44.21 7.23 -6.32
N VAL A 929 43.48 6.39 -7.05
CA VAL A 929 43.94 5.82 -8.32
C VAL A 929 43.15 6.35 -9.52
N TYR A 930 41.93 6.83 -9.28
CA TYR A 930 41.11 7.45 -10.32
C TYR A 930 40.07 8.40 -9.74
N ARG A 931 39.85 9.49 -10.44
CA ARG A 931 38.80 10.47 -10.20
C ARG A 931 38.19 10.83 -11.54
N THR A 932 36.88 10.74 -11.63
CA THR A 932 36.18 11.09 -12.87
C THR A 932 36.26 12.60 -13.12
N PRO A 933 36.11 13.06 -14.38
CA PRO A 933 35.77 14.44 -14.65
C PRO A 933 34.51 14.87 -13.90
N VAL A 934 34.31 16.19 -13.77
CA VAL A 934 33.07 16.74 -13.21
C VAL A 934 31.97 16.60 -14.25
N TYR A 935 30.98 15.76 -13.96
CA TYR A 935 29.75 15.68 -14.73
C TYR A 935 28.69 16.60 -14.13
N ARG A 936 27.84 17.16 -14.98
CA ARG A 936 26.70 17.99 -14.55
C ARG A 936 25.40 17.35 -15.00
N ALA A 937 24.44 17.30 -14.10
CA ALA A 937 23.11 16.79 -14.38
C ALA A 937 22.06 17.70 -13.73
N ASP A 938 21.06 18.10 -14.51
CA ASP A 938 19.90 18.83 -14.02
C ASP A 938 18.79 17.83 -13.70
N PHE A 939 18.41 17.69 -12.43
CA PHE A 939 17.36 16.74 -12.04
C PHE A 939 16.44 17.36 -10.98
N ARG A 940 15.12 17.28 -11.19
CA ARG A 940 14.11 17.94 -10.34
C ARG A 940 14.36 19.43 -10.11
N GLY A 941 14.89 20.12 -11.12
CA GLY A 941 15.21 21.55 -11.05
C GLY A 941 16.45 21.87 -10.20
N VAL A 942 17.25 20.87 -9.84
CA VAL A 942 18.53 21.06 -9.12
C VAL A 942 19.68 20.57 -10.00
N THR A 943 20.62 21.45 -10.30
CA THR A 943 21.89 21.09 -10.94
C THR A 943 22.79 20.40 -9.93
N LYS A 944 23.26 19.20 -10.25
CA LYS A 944 24.21 18.43 -9.44
C LYS A 944 25.54 18.29 -10.16
N GLU A 945 26.62 18.54 -9.44
CA GLU A 945 27.98 18.18 -9.87
C GLU A 945 28.32 16.79 -9.34
N LEU A 946 28.72 15.89 -10.25
CA LEU A 946 28.89 14.48 -10.01
C LEU A 946 30.35 14.09 -10.27
N VAL A 947 31.03 13.64 -9.23
CA VAL A 947 32.41 13.12 -9.27
C VAL A 947 32.50 11.84 -8.46
N ALA A 948 32.90 10.75 -9.11
CA ALA A 948 33.20 9.48 -8.46
C ALA A 948 34.71 9.34 -8.25
N VAL A 949 35.11 8.71 -7.13
CA VAL A 949 36.53 8.54 -6.77
C VAL A 949 36.81 7.10 -6.37
N ALA A 950 37.93 6.55 -6.84
CA ALA A 950 38.41 5.22 -6.49
C ALA A 950 39.75 5.30 -5.75
N TYR A 951 39.83 4.56 -4.66
CA TYR A 951 41.02 4.39 -3.84
C TYR A 951 41.47 2.93 -3.88
N GLU A 952 42.77 2.70 -4.04
CA GLU A 952 43.40 1.39 -3.89
C GLU A 952 43.87 1.20 -2.45
N LEU A 953 43.60 0.03 -1.87
CA LEU A 953 44.08 -0.38 -0.56
C LEU A 953 45.38 -1.19 -0.75
N ARG A 954 46.53 -0.63 -0.36
CA ARG A 954 47.82 -1.33 -0.47
C ARG A 954 48.01 -2.31 0.68
N SER A 955 48.28 -3.57 0.36
CA SER A 955 48.49 -4.66 1.33
C SER A 955 49.79 -4.58 2.14
N GLU A 956 50.70 -3.67 1.79
CA GLU A 956 52.09 -3.76 2.25
C GLU A 956 52.43 -2.91 3.50
N HIS A 957 51.57 -2.00 3.94
CA HIS A 957 51.84 -1.17 5.13
C HIS A 957 50.65 -1.18 6.10
N GLY A 958 50.71 -2.10 7.07
CA GLY A 958 50.32 -1.79 8.45
C GLY A 958 48.85 -1.82 8.88
N ALA A 959 48.03 -2.82 8.51
CA ALA A 959 46.82 -3.21 9.28
C ALA A 959 46.14 -4.53 8.81
N LEU A 960 46.69 -5.18 7.78
CA LEU A 960 46.03 -6.26 7.03
C LEU A 960 46.86 -7.56 6.98
N ARG A 961 47.65 -7.86 8.02
CA ARG A 961 48.22 -9.19 8.18
C ARG A 961 47.13 -10.13 8.70
N ILE A 962 46.83 -11.16 7.92
CA ILE A 962 46.10 -12.34 8.38
C ILE A 962 47.04 -13.07 9.35
N GLU A 963 46.86 -12.90 10.65
CA GLU A 963 47.33 -13.93 11.59
C GLU A 963 46.39 -15.12 11.45
N ARG A 964 47.00 -16.28 11.17
CA ARG A 964 46.34 -17.55 10.83
C ARG A 964 45.51 -18.12 11.97
#